data_AF-A0A7V7SXQ7-F1
#
_entry.id   AF-A0A7V7SXQ7-F1
#
_cell.length_a   1.000
_cell.length_b   1.000
_cell.length_c   1.000
_cell.angle_alpha   90.00
_cell.angle_beta   90.00
_cell.angle_gamma   90.00
#
_symmetry.space_group_name_H-M   'P 1'
#
loop_
_entity.id
_entity.type
_entity.pdbx_description
1 polymer ?
#
loop_
_entity_poly.entity_id
_entity_poly.type
_entity_poly.pdbx_seq_one_letter_code
_entity_poly.pdbx_strand_id
1 'polypeptide(L)'
;MSLLLLLTGLTPSIQEPPAAPDLVYEDFERADFGNWEVKGTAFGNGPLRRHQIPPRQKGLQPVGEGFAGSHAVREGQDSKTADAATGELLSPRFTIERDYLRFRIAGGDYSQRTCLELLIQGKVVHRATGRRDSLFRVQAFDLRNWQGKNARLRILDAHDGPWGHIQVDHLVFSNTPPESGKGPSSPSRLELQDRINLAIDRGVDFLLRNQNRDGSWSPLGGSPEAHRDQHSGYTSFVLYTLLKCRLPASHPALQRAVTFLEQTYPSHTYSLGSHMMALDALARPEDRKRMEACLTRLMEIQDRQQKDWGYPLHPSLRADFSNTQYAALGLRAARRFGLKVPRSFWLELIETCLRYQHAPRAVDWRGEQGLYATSGQRLIAGFSYTMPDRKGRARGYEGAESASMTAAGVSMLALAQEALGDKMPLEYRKRCQQSIDLGLAWLAEHFTVEKNPGGSPAWVYYYLYGLERIGSLLGVEQIGDFDWYWLGADFLVQSQKPSGEWSTSGRQEWPPKPLILGNTCFALLFLVKASTAVTGEGGPRLARTWAAEGQDSPVWIRAAGSPELSCWVSGFSSSFRSGFGAREPALVEAEYWLDDRLLGKVSADPQLPWDSQRLAMQHRFIANGRFQLRCKLRFRDHQDGGRVHVFESKPVEVVADDILEDWMLAHATAAPKNLLAKAQVRFSASSQAGGRHPPGAVVDGLQFRGWLCDAKDAEPWILLEPKRRIRGQTLKLSLLPGNPYEAAEKARFQRVEVQINRDTPILVEVDLEPNAKTVLRLEKPVSLRRLRIKLLDRKPAQQSAGLAEIEFLKD
;
A
#
# COMPACT_ATOMS: atom_id res chain seq x y z
N MET A 1 -57.58 9.38 -48.28
CA MET A 1 -57.60 10.60 -47.44
C MET A 1 -57.07 10.19 -46.07
N SER A 2 -55.99 10.70 -45.50
CA SER A 2 -55.27 11.96 -45.74
C SER A 2 -53.79 11.84 -45.35
N LEU A 3 -52.98 12.52 -46.16
CA LEU A 3 -51.68 13.18 -45.96
C LEU A 3 -51.06 13.25 -44.55
N LEU A 4 -49.80 12.79 -44.47
CA LEU A 4 -48.79 13.14 -43.47
C LEU A 4 -48.23 14.54 -43.80
N LEU A 5 -48.14 15.45 -42.82
CA LEU A 5 -47.61 16.81 -42.98
C LEU A 5 -46.42 17.02 -42.03
N LEU A 6 -45.30 17.47 -42.62
CA LEU A 6 -44.07 17.89 -41.94
C LEU A 6 -44.31 19.06 -40.97
N LEU A 7 -43.69 19.00 -39.79
CA LEU A 7 -43.40 20.17 -38.97
C LEU A 7 -41.92 20.12 -38.54
N THR A 8 -41.12 20.95 -39.20
CA THR A 8 -39.77 21.35 -38.81
C THR A 8 -39.85 22.30 -37.62
N GLY A 9 -39.41 21.85 -36.45
CA GLY A 9 -39.24 22.69 -35.26
C GLY A 9 -37.81 23.21 -35.16
N LEU A 10 -37.65 24.53 -35.30
CA LEU A 10 -36.44 25.28 -34.95
C LEU A 10 -36.19 25.17 -33.44
N THR A 11 -35.08 24.57 -33.04
CA THR A 11 -34.55 24.70 -31.67
C THR A 11 -33.85 26.06 -31.54
N PRO A 12 -34.18 26.88 -30.53
CA PRO A 12 -33.41 28.09 -30.27
C PRO A 12 -32.03 27.70 -29.75
N SER A 13 -30.98 28.24 -30.38
CA SER A 13 -29.63 28.24 -29.83
C SER A 13 -29.66 29.02 -28.50
N ILE A 14 -29.42 28.32 -27.40
CA ILE A 14 -29.04 28.96 -26.14
C ILE A 14 -27.62 29.47 -26.36
N GLN A 15 -27.48 30.77 -26.63
CA GLN A 15 -26.19 31.44 -26.48
C GLN A 15 -25.84 31.44 -24.99
N GLU A 16 -24.77 30.73 -24.63
CA GLU A 16 -24.16 30.88 -23.31
C GLU A 16 -23.82 32.37 -23.10
N PRO A 17 -24.12 32.95 -21.92
CA PRO A 17 -23.71 34.31 -21.62
C PRO A 17 -22.18 34.42 -21.76
N PRO A 18 -21.64 35.56 -22.25
CA PRO A 18 -20.20 35.72 -22.43
C PRO A 18 -19.48 35.48 -21.10
N ALA A 19 -18.47 34.61 -21.12
CA ALA A 19 -17.65 34.29 -19.96
C ALA A 19 -17.12 35.60 -19.33
N ALA A 20 -17.40 35.82 -18.06
CA ALA A 20 -16.88 36.97 -17.33
C ALA A 20 -15.34 36.99 -17.43
N PRO A 21 -14.71 38.15 -17.65
CA PRO A 21 -13.26 38.24 -17.86
C PRO A 21 -12.47 37.78 -16.63
N ASP A 22 -11.25 37.31 -16.87
CA ASP A 22 -10.27 36.99 -15.83
C ASP A 22 -9.95 38.23 -15.00
N LEU A 23 -9.82 38.04 -13.68
CA LEU A 23 -9.54 39.11 -12.72
C LEU A 23 -8.17 38.87 -12.08
N VAL A 24 -7.22 39.76 -12.36
CA VAL A 24 -5.93 39.77 -11.64
C VAL A 24 -6.17 40.29 -10.23
N TYR A 25 -6.05 39.40 -9.24
CA TYR A 25 -6.21 39.74 -7.83
C TYR A 25 -4.94 40.39 -7.28
N GLU A 26 -3.77 39.82 -7.60
CA GLU A 26 -2.48 40.35 -7.19
C GLU A 26 -1.38 39.92 -8.17
N ASP A 27 -0.66 40.89 -8.73
CA ASP A 27 0.48 40.70 -9.63
C ASP A 27 1.81 41.05 -8.98
N PHE A 28 1.80 41.63 -7.77
CA PHE A 28 2.99 42.03 -7.01
C PHE A 28 3.89 43.08 -7.71
N GLU A 29 3.38 43.83 -8.67
CA GLU A 29 4.15 44.86 -9.38
C GLU A 29 4.29 46.17 -8.57
N ARG A 30 3.44 46.37 -7.56
CA ARG A 30 3.49 47.52 -6.64
C ARG A 30 4.75 47.54 -5.78
N ALA A 31 5.14 48.73 -5.31
CA ALA A 31 6.36 48.91 -4.51
C ALA A 31 6.29 48.23 -3.13
N ASP A 32 5.09 48.05 -2.58
CA ASP A 32 4.80 47.38 -1.32
C ASP A 32 3.71 46.30 -1.50
N PHE A 33 3.36 45.59 -0.42
CA PHE A 33 2.28 44.61 -0.44
C PHE A 33 0.87 45.23 -0.26
N GLY A 34 0.71 46.55 -0.35
CA GLY A 34 -0.57 47.23 -0.15
C GLY A 34 -1.27 46.83 1.15
N ASN A 35 -2.49 46.28 1.02
CA ASN A 35 -3.34 45.89 2.16
C ASN A 35 -3.08 44.46 2.68
N TRP A 36 -2.05 43.76 2.21
CA TRP A 36 -1.68 42.47 2.78
C TRP A 36 -1.00 42.66 4.13
N GLU A 37 -1.38 41.82 5.10
CA GLU A 37 -0.73 41.77 6.40
C GLU A 37 0.56 40.97 6.31
N VAL A 38 1.69 41.58 6.66
CA VAL A 38 2.99 40.91 6.73
C VAL A 38 3.31 40.55 8.17
N LYS A 39 3.70 39.29 8.41
CA LYS A 39 4.19 38.80 9.71
C LYS A 39 5.53 38.10 9.54
N GLY A 40 6.36 38.18 10.57
CA GLY A 40 7.69 37.58 10.58
C GLY A 40 8.72 38.37 9.77
N THR A 41 9.84 37.74 9.44
CA THR A 41 11.01 38.39 8.80
C THR A 41 11.22 37.98 7.35
N ALA A 42 10.54 36.93 6.89
CA ALA A 42 10.79 36.30 5.59
C ALA A 42 10.47 37.21 4.37
N PHE A 43 9.31 37.88 4.36
CA PHE A 43 8.82 38.60 3.17
C PHE A 43 9.27 40.05 3.06
N GLY A 44 9.86 40.63 4.12
CA GLY A 44 10.29 42.02 4.13
C GLY A 44 9.16 43.04 3.98
N ASN A 45 9.44 44.21 3.39
CA ASN A 45 8.52 45.34 3.33
C ASN A 45 7.75 45.44 1.99
N GLY A 46 8.04 44.56 1.02
CA GLY A 46 7.44 44.59 -0.30
C GLY A 46 7.89 43.42 -1.17
N PRO A 47 7.27 43.22 -2.35
CA PRO A 47 7.64 42.19 -3.30
C PRO A 47 9.12 42.22 -3.69
N LEU A 48 9.72 41.04 -3.91
CA LEU A 48 11.05 40.96 -4.50
C LEU A 48 10.98 41.32 -5.97
N ARG A 49 12.04 41.99 -6.45
CA ARG A 49 12.19 42.37 -7.85
C ARG A 49 13.07 41.38 -8.59
N ARG A 50 12.84 41.23 -9.90
CA ARG A 50 13.62 40.36 -10.79
C ARG A 50 15.13 40.59 -10.67
N HIS A 51 15.58 41.84 -10.56
CA HIS A 51 17.00 42.18 -10.39
C HIS A 51 17.59 41.76 -9.02
N GLN A 52 16.74 41.46 -8.03
CA GLN A 52 17.12 41.01 -6.69
C GLN A 52 17.17 39.47 -6.59
N ILE A 53 16.83 38.73 -7.66
CA ILE A 53 16.91 37.28 -7.70
C ILE A 53 18.37 36.84 -7.57
N PRO A 54 18.73 36.03 -6.55
CA PRO A 54 20.12 35.66 -6.32
C PRO A 54 20.62 34.70 -7.42
N PRO A 55 21.93 34.66 -7.72
CA PRO A 55 22.50 33.82 -8.77
C PRO A 55 22.17 32.31 -8.68
N ARG A 56 21.87 31.82 -7.48
CA ARG A 56 21.47 30.42 -7.22
C ARG A 56 20.02 30.09 -7.59
N GLN A 57 19.17 31.10 -7.77
CA GLN A 57 17.76 30.96 -8.18
C GLN A 57 17.52 31.44 -9.62
N LYS A 58 18.55 31.41 -10.49
CA LYS A 58 18.50 31.90 -11.89
C LYS A 58 17.38 31.28 -12.76
N GLY A 59 16.76 30.18 -12.35
CA GLY A 59 15.60 29.59 -13.02
C GLY A 59 14.27 30.31 -12.76
N LEU A 60 14.22 31.24 -11.80
CA LEU A 60 13.00 31.91 -11.37
C LEU A 60 12.64 33.01 -12.36
N GLN A 61 11.50 32.87 -13.03
CA GLN A 61 11.02 33.81 -14.06
C GLN A 61 9.64 34.36 -13.68
N PRO A 62 9.56 35.45 -12.90
CA PRO A 62 8.29 36.11 -12.59
C PRO A 62 7.70 36.72 -13.87
N VAL A 63 6.37 36.87 -13.89
CA VAL A 63 5.68 37.68 -14.89
C VAL A 63 5.78 39.13 -14.46
N GLY A 64 6.28 40.00 -15.33
CA GLY A 64 6.61 41.36 -14.92
C GLY A 64 7.92 41.42 -14.10
N GLU A 65 8.02 42.37 -13.18
CA GLU A 65 9.23 42.63 -12.41
C GLU A 65 9.11 42.20 -10.95
N GLY A 66 7.90 41.97 -10.41
CA GLY A 66 7.63 41.66 -9.01
C GLY A 66 7.19 40.22 -8.73
N PHE A 67 7.42 39.75 -7.50
CA PHE A 67 6.80 38.54 -6.95
C PHE A 67 6.89 38.51 -5.42
N ALA A 68 5.99 37.79 -4.75
CA ALA A 68 6.10 37.53 -3.33
C ALA A 68 7.11 36.41 -3.07
N GLY A 69 8.23 36.73 -2.43
CA GLY A 69 9.24 35.74 -2.04
C GLY A 69 9.56 35.82 -0.55
N SER A 70 9.52 34.68 0.12
CA SER A 70 9.87 34.56 1.55
C SER A 70 11.37 34.41 1.80
N HIS A 71 12.13 34.20 0.74
CA HIS A 71 13.57 34.00 0.80
C HIS A 71 14.25 35.36 0.94
N ALA A 72 14.51 35.77 2.20
CA ALA A 72 15.01 37.08 2.56
C ALA A 72 16.37 37.39 1.90
N VAL A 73 16.37 38.13 0.79
CA VAL A 73 17.59 38.66 0.19
C VAL A 73 17.83 40.07 0.73
N ARG A 74 18.23 40.17 2.01
CA ARG A 74 18.81 41.40 2.56
C ARG A 74 20.33 41.24 2.53
N GLU A 75 20.99 42.14 1.81
CA GLU A 75 22.45 42.32 1.61
C GLU A 75 23.37 41.23 2.22
N GLY A 76 23.87 40.33 1.37
CA GLY A 76 25.04 39.50 1.70
C GLY A 76 24.83 38.22 2.52
N GLN A 77 23.59 37.81 2.83
CA GLN A 77 23.33 36.61 3.64
C GLN A 77 23.45 35.28 2.85
N ASP A 78 24.00 34.24 3.52
CA ASP A 78 24.15 32.90 2.95
C ASP A 78 22.81 32.14 2.85
N SER A 79 22.82 31.03 2.09
CA SER A 79 21.63 30.21 1.84
C SER A 79 20.97 29.65 3.08
N LYS A 80 21.76 29.32 4.10
CA LYS A 80 21.27 28.73 5.33
C LYS A 80 20.52 29.75 6.17
N THR A 81 21.01 30.98 6.20
CA THR A 81 20.39 32.08 6.94
C THR A 81 19.11 32.55 6.25
N ALA A 82 19.10 32.59 4.91
CA ALA A 82 17.93 32.93 4.13
C ALA A 82 16.78 31.90 4.29
N ASP A 83 17.10 30.61 4.28
CA ASP A 83 16.13 29.51 4.50
C ASP A 83 15.70 29.37 5.98
N ALA A 84 16.33 30.10 6.91
CA ALA A 84 15.95 30.10 8.33
C ALA A 84 14.91 31.19 8.68
N ALA A 85 14.65 32.13 7.76
CA ALA A 85 13.65 33.17 7.96
C ALA A 85 12.24 32.59 7.86
N THR A 86 11.33 33.02 8.72
CA THR A 86 9.93 32.59 8.69
C THR A 86 8.99 33.79 8.67
N GLY A 87 7.80 33.62 8.11
CA GLY A 87 6.80 34.67 7.98
C GLY A 87 5.52 34.24 7.29
N GLU A 88 4.58 35.15 7.23
CA GLU A 88 3.27 34.98 6.60
C GLU A 88 2.89 36.27 5.87
N LEU A 89 2.42 36.17 4.63
CA LEU A 89 1.65 37.22 3.95
C LEU A 89 0.19 36.81 3.92
N LEU A 90 -0.70 37.66 4.42
CA LEU A 90 -2.12 37.37 4.50
C LEU A 90 -2.94 38.45 3.77
N SER A 91 -3.63 38.06 2.69
CA SER A 91 -4.35 38.99 1.82
C SER A 91 -5.54 39.66 2.51
N PRO A 92 -6.08 40.76 1.97
CA PRO A 92 -7.42 41.23 2.31
C PRO A 92 -8.49 40.13 2.11
N ARG A 93 -9.67 40.34 2.70
CA ARG A 93 -10.82 39.47 2.43
C ARG A 93 -11.39 39.76 1.05
N PHE A 94 -11.80 38.71 0.34
CA PHE A 94 -12.49 38.80 -0.94
C PHE A 94 -13.61 37.76 -1.03
N THR A 95 -14.57 37.99 -1.92
CA THR A 95 -15.62 37.00 -2.25
C THR A 95 -15.17 36.18 -3.45
N ILE A 96 -15.36 34.86 -3.40
CA ILE A 96 -15.08 33.97 -4.52
C ILE A 96 -16.21 34.10 -5.55
N GLU A 97 -15.87 34.59 -6.74
CA GLU A 97 -16.82 34.82 -7.83
C GLU A 97 -16.42 34.13 -9.14
N ARG A 98 -15.34 33.36 -9.13
CA ARG A 98 -14.78 32.69 -10.31
C ARG A 98 -14.41 31.26 -9.97
N ASP A 99 -14.50 30.38 -10.96
CA ASP A 99 -14.36 28.95 -10.77
C ASP A 99 -12.94 28.51 -10.42
N TYR A 100 -11.93 29.32 -10.74
CA TYR A 100 -10.53 28.99 -10.51
C TYR A 100 -9.75 30.19 -9.98
N LEU A 101 -8.79 29.93 -9.09
CA LEU A 101 -7.68 30.84 -8.80
C LEU A 101 -6.41 30.23 -9.37
N ARG A 102 -5.86 30.84 -10.42
CA ARG A 102 -4.61 30.47 -11.06
C ARG A 102 -3.48 31.28 -10.45
N PHE A 103 -2.31 30.68 -10.32
CA PHE A 103 -1.12 31.32 -9.75
C PHE A 103 0.15 30.64 -10.20
N ARG A 104 1.27 31.35 -10.04
CA ARG A 104 2.62 30.80 -10.23
C ARG A 104 3.26 30.59 -8.87
N ILE A 105 3.82 29.41 -8.65
CA ILE A 105 4.48 29.06 -7.38
C ILE A 105 5.80 28.30 -7.60
N ALA A 106 6.79 28.57 -6.75
CA ALA A 106 8.10 27.90 -6.69
C ALA A 106 8.59 27.84 -5.23
N GLY A 107 9.70 27.13 -4.97
CA GLY A 107 10.28 26.98 -3.63
C GLY A 107 10.05 25.61 -3.01
N GLY A 108 10.00 25.54 -1.67
CA GLY A 108 9.84 24.32 -0.88
C GLY A 108 8.54 23.57 -1.12
N ASP A 109 8.56 22.27 -0.82
CA ASP A 109 7.45 21.33 -0.96
C ASP A 109 6.79 20.98 0.40
N TYR A 110 7.04 21.78 1.43
CA TYR A 110 6.51 21.54 2.77
C TYR A 110 5.06 22.01 2.84
N SER A 111 4.12 21.13 2.54
CA SER A 111 2.67 21.42 2.49
C SER A 111 2.19 22.30 3.65
N GLN A 112 2.61 22.05 4.90
CA GLN A 112 2.12 22.79 6.06
C GLN A 112 3.01 23.96 6.52
N ARG A 113 4.13 24.19 5.83
CA ARG A 113 5.15 25.12 6.29
C ARG A 113 5.63 26.07 5.21
N THR A 114 5.70 25.67 3.94
CA THR A 114 6.11 26.53 2.82
C THR A 114 5.07 26.40 1.71
N CYS A 115 4.03 27.24 1.73
CA CYS A 115 2.87 27.03 0.87
C CYS A 115 2.06 28.31 0.61
N LEU A 116 1.29 28.27 -0.48
CA LEU A 116 0.14 29.15 -0.71
C LEU A 116 -1.12 28.44 -0.22
N GLU A 117 -1.98 29.14 0.48
CA GLU A 117 -3.22 28.62 1.05
C GLU A 117 -4.41 29.52 0.72
N LEU A 118 -5.56 28.91 0.46
CA LEU A 118 -6.85 29.60 0.45
C LEU A 118 -7.54 29.34 1.78
N LEU A 119 -7.90 30.40 2.48
CA LEU A 119 -8.57 30.36 3.78
C LEU A 119 -10.00 30.83 3.63
N ILE A 120 -10.97 30.00 4.01
CA ILE A 120 -12.37 30.40 4.15
C ILE A 120 -12.69 30.37 5.64
N GLN A 121 -13.16 31.50 6.18
CA GLN A 121 -13.40 31.68 7.62
C GLN A 121 -12.19 31.33 8.53
N GLY A 122 -10.97 31.47 8.01
CA GLY A 122 -9.72 31.17 8.73
C GLY A 122 -9.29 29.69 8.70
N LYS A 123 -10.05 28.81 8.03
CA LYS A 123 -9.66 27.41 7.76
C LYS A 123 -9.04 27.29 6.38
N VAL A 124 -7.95 26.54 6.25
CA VAL A 124 -7.28 26.27 4.98
C VAL A 124 -8.11 25.25 4.19
N VAL A 125 -8.67 25.65 3.05
CA VAL A 125 -9.49 24.81 2.16
C VAL A 125 -8.75 24.37 0.90
N HIS A 126 -7.74 25.14 0.48
CA HIS A 126 -6.81 24.75 -0.58
C HIS A 126 -5.39 25.11 -0.19
N ARG A 127 -4.44 24.37 -0.77
CA ARG A 127 -3.02 24.54 -0.52
C ARG A 127 -2.20 24.14 -1.74
N ALA A 128 -1.12 24.86 -2.00
CA ALA A 128 -0.15 24.56 -3.04
C ALA A 128 1.27 24.83 -2.53
N THR A 129 2.24 24.08 -3.05
CA THR A 129 3.66 24.22 -2.71
C THR A 129 4.50 24.34 -3.98
N GLY A 130 5.77 24.70 -3.80
CA GLY A 130 6.81 24.45 -4.79
C GLY A 130 7.23 22.98 -4.82
N ARG A 131 8.39 22.71 -5.43
CA ARG A 131 8.94 21.36 -5.65
C ARG A 131 10.40 21.20 -5.23
N ARG A 132 10.85 22.04 -4.31
CA ARG A 132 12.28 22.22 -4.00
C ARG A 132 13.08 22.56 -5.25
N ASP A 133 12.57 23.53 -6.00
CA ASP A 133 13.26 24.16 -7.12
C ASP A 133 12.91 25.65 -7.22
N SER A 134 13.63 26.37 -8.07
CA SER A 134 13.41 27.80 -8.33
C SER A 134 12.70 28.03 -9.66
N LEU A 135 11.76 27.16 -10.05
CA LEU A 135 11.03 27.30 -11.31
C LEU A 135 9.55 27.57 -11.03
N PHE A 136 9.08 28.77 -11.41
CA PHE A 136 7.66 29.11 -11.31
C PHE A 136 6.82 28.17 -12.17
N ARG A 137 5.83 27.54 -11.53
CA ARG A 137 4.85 26.69 -12.21
C ARG A 137 3.46 27.25 -12.03
N VAL A 138 2.72 27.25 -13.13
CA VAL A 138 1.29 27.54 -13.09
C VAL A 138 0.59 26.40 -12.36
N GLN A 139 -0.13 26.75 -11.31
CA GLN A 139 -1.05 25.89 -10.58
C GLN A 139 -2.39 26.61 -10.44
N ALA A 140 -3.43 25.89 -10.07
CA ALA A 140 -4.74 26.48 -9.81
C ALA A 140 -5.46 25.80 -8.66
N PHE A 141 -6.25 26.57 -7.93
CA PHE A 141 -7.29 26.06 -7.04
C PHE A 141 -8.62 26.03 -7.78
N ASP A 142 -9.35 24.92 -7.67
CA ASP A 142 -10.73 24.78 -8.11
C ASP A 142 -11.67 25.31 -7.03
N LEU A 143 -12.34 26.41 -7.33
CA LEU A 143 -13.16 27.18 -6.41
C LEU A 143 -14.66 26.99 -6.63
N ARG A 144 -15.07 26.11 -7.55
CA ARG A 144 -16.49 25.90 -7.89
C ARG A 144 -17.35 25.56 -6.68
N ASN A 145 -16.80 24.78 -5.74
CA ASN A 145 -17.49 24.41 -4.50
C ASN A 145 -17.56 25.54 -3.45
N TRP A 146 -16.88 26.66 -3.70
CA TRP A 146 -16.72 27.77 -2.76
C TRP A 146 -17.29 29.10 -3.28
N GLN A 147 -18.04 29.06 -4.39
CA GLN A 147 -18.68 30.23 -4.99
C GLN A 147 -19.51 31.02 -3.96
N GLY A 148 -19.35 32.34 -3.96
CA GLY A 148 -20.00 33.28 -3.05
C GLY A 148 -19.45 33.30 -1.61
N LYS A 149 -18.43 32.51 -1.28
CA LYS A 149 -17.82 32.51 0.07
C LYS A 149 -16.77 33.60 0.21
N ASN A 150 -16.63 34.15 1.43
CA ASN A 150 -15.56 35.07 1.79
C ASN A 150 -14.27 34.31 2.13
N ALA A 151 -13.17 34.68 1.48
CA ALA A 151 -11.88 34.04 1.61
C ALA A 151 -10.73 35.03 1.84
N ARG A 152 -9.57 34.50 2.25
CA ARG A 152 -8.26 35.17 2.26
C ARG A 152 -7.24 34.22 1.65
N LEU A 153 -6.16 34.75 1.09
CA LEU A 153 -5.00 33.99 0.68
C LEU A 153 -3.89 34.15 1.72
N ARG A 154 -3.19 33.07 2.03
CA ARG A 154 -1.99 33.10 2.86
C ARG A 154 -0.81 32.53 2.11
N ILE A 155 0.28 33.27 2.06
CA ILE A 155 1.60 32.76 1.65
C ILE A 155 2.40 32.54 2.92
N LEU A 156 2.67 31.27 3.24
CA LEU A 156 3.30 30.85 4.50
C LEU A 156 4.71 30.35 4.26
N ASP A 157 5.62 30.80 5.13
CA ASP A 157 6.94 30.21 5.32
C ASP A 157 7.23 30.01 6.82
N ALA A 158 7.26 28.76 7.24
CA ALA A 158 7.41 28.30 8.62
C ALA A 158 8.40 27.13 8.72
N HIS A 159 9.26 26.96 7.71
CA HIS A 159 10.32 25.95 7.73
C HIS A 159 11.68 26.66 7.80
N ASP A 160 12.53 26.23 8.73
CA ASP A 160 13.82 26.84 9.05
C ASP A 160 15.02 25.99 8.56
N GLY A 161 14.76 25.02 7.68
CA GLY A 161 15.73 24.10 7.08
C GLY A 161 15.86 24.27 5.57
N PRO A 162 16.64 23.41 4.89
CA PRO A 162 16.84 23.51 3.44
C PRO A 162 15.52 23.56 2.67
N TRP A 163 15.41 24.51 1.74
CA TRP A 163 14.16 24.82 1.02
C TRP A 163 13.05 25.42 1.90
N GLY A 164 13.42 26.04 3.02
CA GLY A 164 12.58 26.89 3.85
C GLY A 164 12.29 28.22 3.17
N HIS A 165 11.66 28.16 2.00
CA HIS A 165 11.19 29.34 1.29
C HIS A 165 10.08 29.02 0.29
N ILE A 166 9.29 30.02 -0.07
CA ILE A 166 8.26 29.96 -1.10
C ILE A 166 8.30 31.23 -1.96
N GLN A 167 8.04 31.08 -3.26
CA GLN A 167 7.78 32.19 -4.17
C GLN A 167 6.40 32.05 -4.79
N VAL A 168 5.63 33.14 -4.82
CA VAL A 168 4.28 33.20 -5.42
C VAL A 168 4.16 34.45 -6.29
N ASP A 169 3.52 34.30 -7.44
CA ASP A 169 3.30 35.37 -8.42
C ASP A 169 1.95 35.17 -9.15
N HIS A 170 1.38 36.25 -9.70
CA HIS A 170 0.26 36.26 -10.65
C HIS A 170 -0.99 35.51 -10.18
N LEU A 171 -1.61 36.00 -9.10
CA LEU A 171 -2.88 35.48 -8.57
C LEU A 171 -4.04 35.96 -9.44
N VAL A 172 -4.63 35.09 -10.25
CA VAL A 172 -5.67 35.41 -11.25
C VAL A 172 -6.91 34.55 -11.06
N PHE A 173 -8.06 35.18 -10.81
CA PHE A 173 -9.35 34.51 -10.81
C PHE A 173 -9.89 34.34 -12.23
N SER A 174 -10.36 33.14 -12.58
CA SER A 174 -10.81 32.80 -13.94
C SER A 174 -11.98 31.82 -13.92
N ASN A 175 -12.87 31.90 -14.90
CA ASN A 175 -13.88 30.87 -15.17
C ASN A 175 -13.40 29.81 -16.18
N THR A 176 -12.21 29.99 -16.74
CA THR A 176 -11.63 29.03 -17.67
C THR A 176 -10.74 28.08 -16.86
N PRO A 177 -10.81 26.76 -17.06
CA PRO A 177 -9.85 25.84 -16.46
C PRO A 177 -8.42 26.21 -16.91
N PRO A 178 -7.38 25.95 -16.10
CA PRO A 178 -6.00 26.24 -16.53
C PRO A 178 -5.71 25.53 -17.86
N GLU A 179 -5.12 26.25 -18.83
CA GLU A 179 -4.70 25.63 -20.09
C GLU A 179 -3.79 24.44 -19.80
N SER A 180 -4.04 23.31 -20.46
CA SER A 180 -3.27 22.07 -20.34
C SER A 180 -1.86 22.26 -20.92
N GLY A 181 -1.02 23.00 -20.20
CA GLY A 181 0.35 23.34 -20.52
C GLY A 181 1.29 22.95 -19.38
N LYS A 182 1.60 21.66 -19.29
CA LYS A 182 2.76 21.09 -18.56
C LYS A 182 3.03 21.61 -17.12
N GLY A 183 1.99 21.71 -16.29
CA GLY A 183 2.13 21.80 -14.83
C GLY A 183 0.88 21.21 -14.17
N PRO A 184 1.00 20.28 -13.20
CA PRO A 184 -0.19 19.67 -12.62
C PRO A 184 -0.87 20.63 -11.64
N SER A 185 -2.16 20.86 -11.84
CA SER A 185 -3.10 21.23 -10.78
C SER A 185 -3.15 20.13 -9.71
N SER A 186 -3.60 20.45 -8.50
CA SER A 186 -4.04 19.41 -7.56
C SER A 186 -5.01 18.48 -8.29
N PRO A 187 -4.81 17.15 -8.23
CA PRO A 187 -5.59 16.23 -9.03
C PRO A 187 -7.07 16.39 -8.68
N SER A 188 -7.93 16.43 -9.70
CA SER A 188 -9.35 16.19 -9.49
C SER A 188 -9.55 14.87 -8.74
N ARG A 189 -10.67 14.70 -8.02
CA ARG A 189 -10.97 13.43 -7.34
C ARG A 189 -10.90 12.23 -8.30
N LEU A 190 -11.22 12.43 -9.58
CA LEU A 190 -11.11 11.41 -10.62
C LEU A 190 -9.64 11.04 -10.90
N GLU A 191 -8.77 12.02 -11.14
CA GLU A 191 -7.33 11.76 -11.34
C GLU A 191 -6.66 11.17 -10.10
N LEU A 192 -7.07 11.62 -8.91
CA LEU A 192 -6.60 11.03 -7.66
C LEU A 192 -7.09 9.59 -7.52
N GLN A 193 -8.33 9.28 -7.94
CA GLN A 193 -8.85 7.92 -7.94
C GLN A 193 -8.02 6.98 -8.83
N ASP A 194 -7.59 7.43 -10.01
CA ASP A 194 -6.71 6.63 -10.89
C ASP A 194 -5.35 6.39 -10.24
N ARG A 195 -4.79 7.41 -9.58
CA ARG A 195 -3.54 7.28 -8.82
C ARG A 195 -3.69 6.36 -7.60
N ILE A 196 -4.84 6.38 -6.94
CA ILE A 196 -5.18 5.44 -5.85
C ILE A 196 -5.20 4.01 -6.36
N ASN A 197 -5.85 3.75 -7.49
CA ASN A 197 -5.91 2.42 -8.11
C ASN A 197 -4.50 1.90 -8.43
N LEU A 198 -3.67 2.74 -9.04
CA LEU A 198 -2.28 2.40 -9.34
C LEU A 198 -1.45 2.13 -8.07
N ALA A 199 -1.68 2.92 -7.00
CA ALA A 199 -1.01 2.70 -5.73
C ALA A 199 -1.43 1.37 -5.08
N ILE A 200 -2.71 1.02 -5.15
CA ILE A 200 -3.23 -0.28 -4.68
C ILE A 200 -2.53 -1.41 -5.43
N ASP A 201 -2.48 -1.35 -6.77
CA ASP A 201 -1.85 -2.40 -7.59
C ASP A 201 -0.38 -2.60 -7.23
N ARG A 202 0.39 -1.51 -7.11
CA ARG A 202 1.81 -1.57 -6.73
C ARG A 202 2.01 -2.14 -5.32
N GLY A 203 1.12 -1.82 -4.38
CA GLY A 203 1.17 -2.37 -3.02
C GLY A 203 0.83 -3.87 -2.98
N VAL A 204 -0.15 -4.30 -3.76
CA VAL A 204 -0.48 -5.73 -3.92
C VAL A 204 0.71 -6.48 -4.53
N ASP A 205 1.29 -5.96 -5.62
CA ASP A 205 2.45 -6.57 -6.27
C ASP A 205 3.69 -6.60 -5.35
N PHE A 206 3.85 -5.62 -4.46
CA PHE A 206 4.86 -5.67 -3.41
C PHE A 206 4.61 -6.85 -2.45
N LEU A 207 3.38 -7.02 -1.94
CA LEU A 207 3.06 -8.13 -1.05
C LEU A 207 3.28 -9.49 -1.73
N LEU A 208 2.83 -9.65 -2.98
CA LEU A 208 3.01 -10.89 -3.76
C LEU A 208 4.49 -11.26 -3.93
N ARG A 209 5.35 -10.29 -4.28
CA ARG A 209 6.80 -10.50 -4.42
C ARG A 209 7.52 -10.80 -3.11
N ASN A 210 6.90 -10.54 -1.96
CA ASN A 210 7.47 -10.80 -0.64
C ASN A 210 6.94 -12.09 0.00
N GLN A 211 6.21 -12.94 -0.73
CA GLN A 211 5.75 -14.23 -0.21
C GLN A 211 6.85 -15.30 -0.27
N ASN A 212 7.07 -16.00 0.83
CA ASN A 212 8.02 -17.11 0.91
C ASN A 212 7.49 -18.35 0.17
N ARG A 213 8.37 -19.29 -0.24
CA ARG A 213 8.02 -20.55 -0.93
C ARG A 213 7.04 -21.46 -0.17
N ASP A 214 7.02 -21.41 1.16
CA ASP A 214 6.04 -22.12 1.98
C ASP A 214 4.65 -21.46 2.01
N GLY A 215 4.48 -20.30 1.36
CA GLY A 215 3.22 -19.55 1.34
C GLY A 215 3.10 -18.51 2.47
N SER A 216 4.06 -18.45 3.39
CA SER A 216 4.04 -17.50 4.50
C SER A 216 4.55 -16.11 4.11
N TRP A 217 4.21 -15.12 4.94
CA TRP A 217 4.93 -13.84 5.05
C TRP A 217 5.61 -13.73 6.41
N SER A 218 6.80 -13.14 6.43
CA SER A 218 7.62 -13.00 7.63
C SER A 218 8.15 -11.57 7.79
N PRO A 219 8.39 -11.09 9.03
CA PRO A 219 8.97 -9.77 9.25
C PRO A 219 10.35 -9.68 8.56
N LEU A 220 10.54 -8.67 7.71
CA LEU A 220 11.83 -8.43 7.06
C LEU A 220 12.92 -8.20 8.11
N GLY A 221 13.85 -9.15 8.22
CA GLY A 221 15.00 -9.09 9.12
C GLY A 221 14.74 -9.35 10.61
N GLY A 222 13.70 -10.12 10.96
CA GLY A 222 13.38 -10.54 12.34
C GLY A 222 14.45 -11.41 13.02
N SER A 223 14.42 -11.47 14.36
CA SER A 223 15.30 -12.34 15.16
C SER A 223 14.94 -13.83 15.00
N PRO A 224 15.86 -14.77 15.28
CA PRO A 224 15.61 -16.21 15.23
C PRO A 224 14.49 -16.69 16.16
N GLU A 225 14.03 -15.86 17.09
CA GLU A 225 12.99 -16.17 18.08
C GLU A 225 11.58 -15.89 17.58
N ALA A 226 11.41 -15.38 16.34
CA ALA A 226 10.09 -15.25 15.72
C ALA A 226 9.38 -16.62 15.69
N HIS A 227 8.51 -16.83 16.67
CA HIS A 227 7.76 -18.06 16.86
C HIS A 227 6.81 -18.28 15.66
N ARG A 228 6.48 -19.55 15.36
CA ARG A 228 5.50 -19.93 14.31
C ARG A 228 4.17 -19.14 14.38
N ASP A 229 3.81 -18.70 15.58
CA ASP A 229 2.67 -17.83 15.83
C ASP A 229 2.78 -16.49 15.09
N GLN A 230 3.91 -15.80 15.17
CA GLN A 230 4.11 -14.50 14.53
C GLN A 230 4.00 -14.62 13.00
N HIS A 231 4.56 -15.69 12.41
CA HIS A 231 4.41 -15.98 10.98
C HIS A 231 2.96 -16.24 10.59
N SER A 232 2.20 -16.94 11.46
CA SER A 232 0.77 -17.16 11.27
C SER A 232 0.00 -15.83 11.30
N GLY A 233 0.35 -14.93 12.23
CA GLY A 233 -0.25 -13.60 12.32
C GLY A 233 0.01 -12.73 11.09
N TYR A 234 1.28 -12.60 10.64
CA TYR A 234 1.63 -11.85 9.44
C TYR A 234 0.98 -12.44 8.18
N THR A 235 1.06 -13.75 8.00
CA THR A 235 0.44 -14.43 6.84
C THR A 235 -1.07 -14.22 6.82
N SER A 236 -1.72 -14.29 7.99
CA SER A 236 -3.16 -14.03 8.10
C SER A 236 -3.51 -12.59 7.77
N PHE A 237 -2.72 -11.61 8.25
CA PHE A 237 -3.00 -10.20 8.01
C PHE A 237 -2.77 -9.81 6.55
N VAL A 238 -1.73 -10.35 5.91
CA VAL A 238 -1.51 -10.17 4.47
C VAL A 238 -2.62 -10.84 3.65
N LEU A 239 -3.00 -12.08 3.99
CA LEU A 239 -4.13 -12.79 3.35
C LEU A 239 -5.42 -11.98 3.42
N TYR A 240 -5.79 -11.51 4.62
CA TYR A 240 -6.94 -10.62 4.81
C TYR A 240 -6.85 -9.38 3.92
N THR A 241 -5.69 -8.74 3.88
CA THR A 241 -5.47 -7.52 3.08
C THR A 241 -5.64 -7.79 1.59
N LEU A 242 -5.04 -8.86 1.06
CA LEU A 242 -5.13 -9.20 -0.36
C LEU A 242 -6.56 -9.55 -0.77
N LEU A 243 -7.31 -10.25 0.07
CA LEU A 243 -8.74 -10.49 -0.13
C LEU A 243 -9.54 -9.18 -0.16
N LYS A 244 -9.22 -8.24 0.74
CA LYS A 244 -9.83 -6.89 0.74
C LYS A 244 -9.45 -6.04 -0.46
N CYS A 245 -8.26 -6.27 -1.03
CA CYS A 245 -7.84 -5.73 -2.32
C CYS A 245 -8.45 -6.47 -3.52
N ARG A 246 -9.41 -7.38 -3.29
CA ARG A 246 -10.14 -8.15 -4.30
C ARG A 246 -9.28 -9.09 -5.14
N LEU A 247 -8.17 -9.57 -4.57
CA LEU A 247 -7.46 -10.69 -5.16
C LEU A 247 -8.30 -11.96 -4.95
N PRO A 248 -8.61 -12.75 -6.00
CA PRO A 248 -9.51 -13.88 -5.87
C PRO A 248 -8.88 -14.96 -4.99
N ALA A 249 -9.70 -15.65 -4.19
CA ALA A 249 -9.24 -16.75 -3.32
C ALA A 249 -8.57 -17.90 -4.10
N SER A 250 -8.85 -18.01 -5.41
CA SER A 250 -8.20 -18.96 -6.32
C SER A 250 -6.78 -18.56 -6.72
N HIS A 251 -6.35 -17.32 -6.45
CA HIS A 251 -4.99 -16.87 -6.78
C HIS A 251 -3.95 -17.74 -6.06
N PRO A 252 -2.88 -18.21 -6.73
CA PRO A 252 -1.94 -19.17 -6.14
C PRO A 252 -1.30 -18.68 -4.84
N ALA A 253 -0.96 -17.40 -4.77
CA ALA A 253 -0.45 -16.80 -3.53
C ALA A 253 -1.42 -16.98 -2.34
N LEU A 254 -2.72 -16.81 -2.57
CA LEU A 254 -3.75 -16.95 -1.53
C LEU A 254 -3.96 -18.41 -1.16
N GLN A 255 -3.99 -19.32 -2.15
CA GLN A 255 -4.06 -20.75 -1.89
C GLN A 255 -2.87 -21.24 -1.06
N ARG A 256 -1.64 -20.82 -1.40
CA ARG A 256 -0.43 -21.16 -0.64
C ARG A 256 -0.47 -20.62 0.79
N ALA A 257 -0.95 -19.38 0.97
CA ALA A 257 -1.11 -18.78 2.29
C ALA A 257 -2.12 -19.55 3.16
N VAL A 258 -3.25 -19.93 2.57
CA VAL A 258 -4.27 -20.75 3.20
C VAL A 258 -3.70 -22.11 3.58
N THR A 259 -3.01 -22.79 2.65
CA THR A 259 -2.36 -24.08 2.91
C THR A 259 -1.33 -23.99 4.02
N PHE A 260 -0.51 -22.93 4.06
CA PHE A 260 0.42 -22.69 5.17
C PHE A 260 -0.33 -22.57 6.51
N LEU A 261 -1.36 -21.73 6.54
CA LEU A 261 -2.13 -21.46 7.74
C LEU A 261 -2.86 -22.71 8.23
N GLU A 262 -3.37 -23.57 7.34
CA GLU A 262 -3.99 -24.86 7.69
C GLU A 262 -3.05 -25.75 8.54
N GLN A 263 -1.74 -25.58 8.41
CA GLN A 263 -0.72 -26.33 9.17
C GLN A 263 -0.26 -25.63 10.46
N THR A 264 -0.67 -24.40 10.71
CA THR A 264 -0.29 -23.65 11.92
C THR A 264 -1.51 -23.38 12.80
N TYR A 265 -1.29 -23.07 14.08
CA TYR A 265 -2.35 -22.62 14.98
C TYR A 265 -1.87 -21.36 15.72
N PRO A 266 -2.54 -20.20 15.52
CA PRO A 266 -2.22 -19.02 16.29
C PRO A 266 -2.68 -19.18 17.75
N SER A 267 -1.98 -18.49 18.63
CA SER A 267 -2.08 -18.57 20.09
C SER A 267 -1.91 -17.20 20.77
N HIS A 268 -1.33 -16.21 20.08
CA HIS A 268 -1.26 -14.82 20.54
C HIS A 268 -2.41 -13.99 19.99
N THR A 269 -2.76 -12.93 20.72
CA THR A 269 -3.90 -12.04 20.44
C THR A 269 -3.87 -11.46 19.02
N TYR A 270 -2.78 -10.83 18.58
CA TYR A 270 -2.66 -10.30 17.21
C TYR A 270 -2.85 -11.36 16.14
N SER A 271 -2.22 -12.52 16.35
CA SER A 271 -2.26 -13.64 15.42
C SER A 271 -3.66 -14.23 15.35
N LEU A 272 -4.33 -14.43 16.49
CA LEU A 272 -5.73 -14.89 16.57
C LEU A 272 -6.68 -13.91 15.89
N GLY A 273 -6.61 -12.62 16.23
CA GLY A 273 -7.46 -11.59 15.63
C GLY A 273 -7.29 -11.51 14.12
N SER A 274 -6.05 -11.46 13.64
CA SER A 274 -5.74 -11.42 12.20
C SER A 274 -6.19 -12.70 11.48
N HIS A 275 -6.01 -13.84 12.12
CA HIS A 275 -6.41 -15.14 11.56
C HIS A 275 -7.93 -15.25 11.42
N MET A 276 -8.67 -14.86 12.45
CA MET A 276 -10.14 -14.86 12.40
C MET A 276 -10.66 -13.87 11.36
N MET A 277 -10.06 -12.67 11.23
CA MET A 277 -10.40 -11.75 10.13
C MET A 277 -10.18 -12.37 8.75
N ALA A 278 -9.08 -13.10 8.54
CA ALA A 278 -8.80 -13.78 7.27
C ALA A 278 -9.81 -14.90 6.98
N LEU A 279 -10.16 -15.71 7.98
CA LEU A 279 -11.19 -16.75 7.87
C LEU A 279 -12.57 -16.17 7.52
N ASP A 280 -12.95 -15.03 8.15
CA ASP A 280 -14.18 -14.29 7.80
C ASP A 280 -14.16 -13.79 6.35
N ALA A 281 -13.03 -13.25 5.89
CA ALA A 281 -12.88 -12.77 4.53
C ALA A 281 -12.90 -13.89 3.47
N LEU A 282 -12.39 -15.08 3.81
CA LEU A 282 -12.45 -16.27 2.95
C LEU A 282 -13.86 -16.85 2.84
N ALA A 283 -14.64 -16.77 3.92
CA ALA A 283 -16.02 -17.27 4.02
C ALA A 283 -16.19 -18.75 3.60
N ARG A 284 -15.16 -19.58 3.85
CA ARG A 284 -15.17 -21.03 3.53
C ARG A 284 -15.90 -21.83 4.62
N PRO A 285 -16.96 -22.59 4.31
CA PRO A 285 -17.69 -23.38 5.31
C PRO A 285 -16.82 -24.36 6.10
N GLU A 286 -15.79 -24.93 5.47
CA GLU A 286 -14.84 -25.87 6.08
C GLU A 286 -13.98 -25.25 7.20
N ASP A 287 -13.83 -23.92 7.23
CA ASP A 287 -13.05 -23.21 8.24
C ASP A 287 -13.78 -23.08 9.59
N ARG A 288 -15.03 -23.53 9.71
CA ARG A 288 -15.86 -23.37 10.91
C ARG A 288 -15.20 -23.91 12.19
N LYS A 289 -14.72 -25.15 12.18
CA LYS A 289 -14.06 -25.75 13.36
C LYS A 289 -12.84 -24.96 13.79
N ARG A 290 -12.13 -24.39 12.82
CA ARG A 290 -10.94 -23.61 13.05
C ARG A 290 -11.26 -22.23 13.61
N MET A 291 -12.30 -21.58 13.10
CA MET A 291 -12.86 -20.34 13.67
C MET A 291 -13.32 -20.56 15.11
N GLU A 292 -14.01 -21.67 15.41
CA GLU A 292 -14.46 -22.03 16.77
C GLU A 292 -13.27 -22.25 17.73
N ALA A 293 -12.22 -22.93 17.28
CA ALA A 293 -11.00 -23.11 18.08
C ALA A 293 -10.30 -21.77 18.35
N CYS A 294 -10.19 -20.88 17.35
CA CYS A 294 -9.59 -19.56 17.51
C CYS A 294 -10.42 -18.67 18.44
N LEU A 295 -11.74 -18.66 18.30
CA LEU A 295 -12.64 -17.93 19.20
C LEU A 295 -12.50 -18.42 20.64
N THR A 296 -12.54 -19.74 20.84
CA THR A 296 -12.36 -20.34 22.17
C THR A 296 -11.03 -19.90 22.78
N ARG A 297 -9.94 -20.00 22.01
CA ARG A 297 -8.63 -19.59 22.48
C ARG A 297 -8.55 -18.10 22.80
N LEU A 298 -9.13 -17.25 21.95
CA LEU A 298 -9.15 -15.80 22.16
C LEU A 298 -9.90 -15.42 23.44
N MET A 299 -11.01 -16.11 23.75
CA MET A 299 -11.76 -15.91 24.99
C MET A 299 -11.01 -16.41 26.22
N GLU A 300 -10.25 -17.51 26.11
CA GLU A 300 -9.43 -18.05 27.21
C GLU A 300 -8.29 -17.12 27.64
N ILE A 301 -7.69 -16.39 26.69
CA ILE A 301 -6.52 -15.54 26.95
C ILE A 301 -6.88 -14.11 27.38
N GLN A 302 -8.16 -13.77 27.48
CA GLN A 302 -8.60 -12.50 28.05
C GLN A 302 -8.15 -12.42 29.52
N ASP A 303 -7.62 -11.27 29.94
CA ASP A 303 -7.29 -11.06 31.34
C ASP A 303 -8.54 -11.15 32.21
N ARG A 304 -8.50 -11.97 33.28
CA ARG A 304 -9.68 -12.22 34.11
C ARG A 304 -10.09 -11.03 34.95
N GLN A 305 -9.15 -10.16 35.32
CA GLN A 305 -9.38 -8.99 36.18
C GLN A 305 -9.65 -7.74 35.35
N GLN A 306 -8.76 -7.45 34.40
CA GLN A 306 -8.77 -6.23 33.60
C GLN A 306 -9.65 -6.34 32.35
N LYS A 307 -10.04 -7.56 31.95
CA LYS A 307 -10.91 -7.82 30.78
C LYS A 307 -10.35 -7.32 29.44
N ASP A 308 -9.06 -7.03 29.40
CA ASP A 308 -8.29 -6.63 28.22
C ASP A 308 -7.45 -7.81 27.69
N TRP A 309 -6.70 -7.57 26.62
CA TRP A 309 -5.80 -8.56 26.03
C TRP A 309 -4.35 -8.05 25.97
N GLY A 310 -3.40 -8.98 26.11
CA GLY A 310 -1.97 -8.73 26.06
C GLY A 310 -1.20 -9.81 25.31
N TYR A 311 0.01 -10.13 25.81
CA TYR A 311 0.92 -11.13 25.22
C TYR A 311 0.96 -12.40 26.09
N PRO A 312 0.20 -13.47 25.78
CA PRO A 312 0.01 -14.60 26.68
C PRO A 312 1.30 -15.38 27.03
N LEU A 313 2.31 -15.38 26.15
CA LEU A 313 3.59 -16.06 26.37
C LEU A 313 4.68 -15.14 26.95
N HIS A 314 4.36 -13.87 27.21
CA HIS A 314 5.26 -12.92 27.84
C HIS A 314 4.56 -12.27 29.03
N PRO A 315 4.39 -12.98 30.17
CA PRO A 315 3.62 -12.49 31.32
C PRO A 315 4.18 -11.20 31.94
N SER A 316 5.44 -10.85 31.65
CA SER A 316 6.06 -9.58 32.04
C SER A 316 5.61 -8.39 31.18
N LEU A 317 5.08 -8.63 29.98
CA LEU A 317 4.47 -7.62 29.12
C LEU A 317 3.01 -7.45 29.50
N ARG A 318 2.62 -6.22 29.84
CA ARG A 318 1.26 -5.88 30.27
C ARG A 318 0.29 -5.94 29.09
N ALA A 319 -1.00 -6.12 29.39
CA ALA A 319 -2.07 -5.91 28.43
C ALA A 319 -2.04 -4.49 27.87
N ASP A 320 -2.46 -4.34 26.60
CA ASP A 320 -2.45 -3.07 25.89
C ASP A 320 -3.68 -2.88 25.01
N PHE A 321 -3.93 -1.63 24.65
CA PHE A 321 -5.16 -1.26 23.95
C PHE A 321 -5.18 -1.72 22.48
N SER A 322 -4.02 -1.91 21.87
CA SER A 322 -3.91 -2.45 20.49
C SER A 322 -4.18 -3.95 20.41
N ASN A 323 -3.69 -4.75 21.36
CA ASN A 323 -4.05 -6.16 21.49
C ASN A 323 -5.56 -6.30 21.72
N THR A 324 -6.11 -5.49 22.63
CA THR A 324 -7.56 -5.44 22.89
C THR A 324 -8.37 -5.13 21.62
N GLN A 325 -7.89 -4.21 20.78
CA GLN A 325 -8.51 -3.95 19.47
C GLN A 325 -8.49 -5.17 18.55
N TYR A 326 -7.36 -5.86 18.40
CA TYR A 326 -7.30 -7.04 17.54
C TYR A 326 -8.14 -8.20 18.07
N ALA A 327 -8.28 -8.32 19.40
CA ALA A 327 -9.25 -9.24 19.99
C ALA A 327 -10.68 -8.86 19.60
N ALA A 328 -11.07 -7.58 19.73
CA ALA A 328 -12.40 -7.12 19.32
C ALA A 328 -12.69 -7.36 17.83
N LEU A 329 -11.69 -7.16 16.96
CA LEU A 329 -11.80 -7.47 15.53
C LEU A 329 -11.99 -8.98 15.29
N GLY A 330 -11.28 -9.84 16.03
CA GLY A 330 -11.49 -11.29 15.99
C GLY A 330 -12.89 -11.70 16.45
N LEU A 331 -13.40 -11.12 17.53
CA LEU A 331 -14.78 -11.35 18.00
C LEU A 331 -15.82 -10.94 16.94
N ARG A 332 -15.60 -9.79 16.27
CA ARG A 332 -16.48 -9.33 15.18
C ARG A 332 -16.45 -10.33 14.01
N ALA A 333 -15.26 -10.78 13.62
CA ALA A 333 -15.08 -11.76 12.55
C ALA A 333 -15.81 -13.08 12.86
N ALA A 334 -15.67 -13.62 14.08
CA ALA A 334 -16.42 -14.81 14.49
C ALA A 334 -17.94 -14.63 14.42
N ARG A 335 -18.45 -13.47 14.83
CA ARG A 335 -19.89 -13.16 14.74
C ARG A 335 -20.37 -13.09 13.29
N ARG A 336 -19.60 -12.43 12.41
CA ARG A 336 -19.90 -12.35 10.97
C ARG A 336 -19.87 -13.71 10.30
N PHE A 337 -18.96 -14.59 10.74
CA PHE A 337 -18.89 -16.00 10.34
C PHE A 337 -20.06 -16.86 10.88
N GLY A 338 -20.95 -16.30 11.70
CA GLY A 338 -22.13 -16.98 12.24
C GLY A 338 -21.90 -17.72 13.56
N LEU A 339 -20.79 -17.47 14.26
CA LEU A 339 -20.58 -17.98 15.62
C LEU A 339 -21.20 -17.06 16.67
N LYS A 340 -21.62 -17.63 17.79
CA LYS A 340 -22.18 -16.88 18.91
C LYS A 340 -21.05 -16.39 19.82
N VAL A 341 -20.87 -15.07 19.90
CA VAL A 341 -20.04 -14.43 20.93
C VAL A 341 -20.95 -14.01 22.10
N PRO A 342 -20.64 -14.39 23.35
CA PRO A 342 -21.49 -14.03 24.49
C PRO A 342 -21.63 -12.52 24.67
N ARG A 343 -22.82 -12.08 25.09
CA ARG A 343 -23.14 -10.66 25.34
C ARG A 343 -22.17 -10.00 26.33
N SER A 344 -21.71 -10.75 27.34
CA SER A 344 -20.81 -10.24 28.38
C SER A 344 -19.51 -9.68 27.79
N PHE A 345 -18.92 -10.33 26.78
CA PHE A 345 -17.67 -9.87 26.16
C PHE A 345 -17.79 -8.49 25.53
N TRP A 346 -18.93 -8.19 24.90
CA TRP A 346 -19.16 -6.86 24.30
C TRP A 346 -19.38 -5.77 25.35
N LEU A 347 -20.05 -6.10 26.46
CA LEU A 347 -20.22 -5.18 27.59
C LEU A 347 -18.90 -4.92 28.30
N GLU A 348 -18.10 -5.97 28.53
CA GLU A 348 -16.75 -5.88 29.08
C GLU A 348 -15.81 -5.07 28.19
N LEU A 349 -15.92 -5.21 26.86
CA LEU A 349 -15.17 -4.40 25.90
C LEU A 349 -15.49 -2.91 26.03
N ILE A 350 -16.77 -2.55 26.21
CA ILE A 350 -17.17 -1.15 26.43
C ILE A 350 -16.55 -0.64 27.74
N GLU A 351 -16.70 -1.36 28.85
CA GLU A 351 -16.11 -0.96 30.13
C GLU A 351 -14.58 -0.81 30.03
N THR A 352 -13.94 -1.68 29.27
CA THR A 352 -12.50 -1.61 29.01
C THR A 352 -12.13 -0.36 28.22
N CYS A 353 -12.85 -0.05 27.14
CA CYS A 353 -12.64 1.20 26.39
C CYS A 353 -12.79 2.43 27.29
N LEU A 354 -13.82 2.46 28.13
CA LEU A 354 -14.06 3.58 29.05
C LEU A 354 -12.94 3.76 30.09
N ARG A 355 -12.25 2.68 30.50
CA ARG A 355 -11.08 2.77 31.39
C ARG A 355 -9.83 3.31 30.69
N TYR A 356 -9.69 3.07 29.38
CA TYR A 356 -8.55 3.55 28.59
C TYR A 356 -8.74 4.97 28.03
N GLN A 357 -9.96 5.52 28.08
CA GLN A 357 -10.23 6.91 27.74
C GLN A 357 -9.82 7.83 28.89
N HIS A 358 -9.18 8.95 28.56
CA HIS A 358 -8.82 9.97 29.54
C HIS A 358 -10.06 10.74 30.04
N ALA A 359 -9.89 11.49 31.13
CA ALA A 359 -10.95 12.35 31.61
C ALA A 359 -11.29 13.46 30.58
N PRO A 360 -12.57 13.75 30.32
CA PRO A 360 -12.96 14.83 29.42
C PRO A 360 -12.39 16.18 29.84
N ARG A 361 -11.90 16.94 28.87
CA ARG A 361 -11.44 18.32 29.07
C ARG A 361 -12.10 19.27 28.07
N ALA A 362 -12.38 20.48 28.51
CA ALA A 362 -12.86 21.54 27.64
C ALA A 362 -11.72 22.11 26.79
N VAL A 363 -11.99 22.28 25.50
CA VAL A 363 -11.14 23.03 24.57
C VAL A 363 -11.99 24.05 23.85
N ASP A 364 -11.37 25.18 23.49
CA ASP A 364 -12.01 26.16 22.65
C ASP A 364 -12.30 25.53 21.28
N TRP A 365 -13.53 25.70 20.80
CA TRP A 365 -13.98 25.18 19.53
C TRP A 365 -14.64 26.26 18.70
N ARG A 366 -14.34 26.21 17.41
CA ARG A 366 -15.00 26.99 16.38
C ARG A 366 -15.61 26.02 15.39
N GLY A 367 -16.93 25.94 15.36
CA GLY A 367 -17.65 25.18 14.35
C GLY A 367 -18.64 26.02 13.57
N GLU A 368 -19.00 25.52 12.40
CA GLU A 368 -20.01 26.11 11.54
C GLU A 368 -21.29 25.27 11.61
N GLN A 369 -22.39 25.93 11.95
CA GLN A 369 -23.73 25.52 11.50
C GLN A 369 -24.27 26.67 10.65
N GLY A 370 -24.11 26.59 9.33
CA GLY A 370 -24.62 27.59 8.38
C GLY A 370 -23.78 28.87 8.26
N LEU A 371 -24.42 30.00 7.92
CA LEU A 371 -23.79 31.31 7.64
C LEU A 371 -23.17 32.01 8.87
N TYR A 372 -23.16 31.37 10.04
CA TYR A 372 -22.66 31.94 11.29
C TYR A 372 -21.58 31.05 11.90
N ALA A 373 -20.44 31.64 12.26
CA ALA A 373 -19.42 30.99 13.05
C ALA A 373 -19.91 30.88 14.50
N THR A 374 -20.02 29.65 15.03
CA THR A 374 -20.26 29.41 16.46
C THR A 374 -18.93 29.19 17.16
N SER A 375 -18.60 30.05 18.11
CA SER A 375 -17.47 29.87 19.03
C SER A 375 -17.98 29.43 20.39
N GLY A 376 -17.40 28.38 20.96
CA GLY A 376 -17.77 27.87 22.29
C GLY A 376 -16.72 26.92 22.84
N GLN A 377 -17.03 26.25 23.96
CA GLN A 377 -16.20 25.16 24.48
C GLN A 377 -16.80 23.82 24.06
N ARG A 378 -15.95 22.89 23.61
CA ARG A 378 -16.33 21.48 23.43
C ARG A 378 -15.51 20.60 24.36
N LEU A 379 -16.09 19.48 24.80
CA LEU A 379 -15.35 18.47 25.53
C LEU A 379 -14.65 17.52 24.55
N ILE A 380 -13.39 17.18 24.84
CA ILE A 380 -12.63 16.16 24.12
C ILE A 380 -12.03 15.15 25.11
N ALA A 381 -11.89 13.90 24.67
CA ALA A 381 -11.12 12.89 25.40
C ALA A 381 -10.59 11.81 24.45
N GLY A 382 -9.28 11.66 24.41
CA GLY A 382 -8.58 10.63 23.66
C GLY A 382 -8.36 9.35 24.49
N PHE A 383 -7.78 8.36 23.84
CA PHE A 383 -7.46 7.07 24.45
C PHE A 383 -5.94 6.86 24.45
N SER A 384 -5.43 6.16 25.46
CA SER A 384 -4.00 5.84 25.60
C SER A 384 -3.67 4.39 25.30
N TYR A 385 -2.39 4.10 25.10
CA TYR A 385 -1.91 2.74 24.80
C TYR A 385 -1.93 1.83 26.04
N THR A 386 -1.59 2.39 27.20
CA THR A 386 -1.74 1.76 28.51
C THR A 386 -2.84 2.44 29.32
N MET A 387 -3.39 1.73 30.32
CA MET A 387 -4.39 2.29 31.23
C MET A 387 -3.86 3.54 31.94
N PRO A 388 -4.62 4.65 31.95
CA PRO A 388 -4.36 5.82 32.77
C PRO A 388 -4.28 5.49 34.27
N ASP A 389 -3.71 6.38 35.07
CA ASP A 389 -3.74 6.23 36.53
C ASP A 389 -5.17 6.39 37.10
N ARG A 390 -5.34 6.19 38.42
CA ARG A 390 -6.65 6.30 39.09
C ARG A 390 -7.29 7.70 39.01
N LYS A 391 -6.53 8.72 38.59
CA LYS A 391 -7.00 10.10 38.37
C LYS A 391 -7.19 10.42 36.88
N GLY A 392 -7.10 9.42 36.01
CA GLY A 392 -7.26 9.55 34.56
C GLY A 392 -6.07 10.19 33.85
N ARG A 393 -4.87 10.18 34.45
CA ARG A 393 -3.66 10.82 33.90
C ARG A 393 -2.71 9.81 33.24
N ALA A 394 -1.95 10.29 32.26
CA ALA A 394 -0.92 9.51 31.57
C ALA A 394 0.18 9.00 32.51
N ARG A 395 0.59 7.74 32.34
CA ARG A 395 1.79 7.15 32.96
C ARG A 395 2.93 7.04 31.93
N GLY A 396 3.72 8.11 31.79
CA GLY A 396 4.78 8.17 30.77
C GLY A 396 4.23 8.32 29.34
N TYR A 397 5.11 8.21 28.34
CA TYR A 397 4.76 8.41 26.93
C TYR A 397 3.68 7.42 26.44
N GLU A 398 3.76 6.16 26.87
CA GLU A 398 2.76 5.12 26.56
C GLU A 398 1.40 5.34 27.25
N GLY A 399 1.34 6.24 28.24
CA GLY A 399 0.11 6.63 28.90
C GLY A 399 -0.57 7.86 28.30
N ALA A 400 0.09 8.57 27.37
CA ALA A 400 -0.49 9.73 26.70
C ALA A 400 -1.61 9.32 25.73
N GLU A 401 -2.56 10.23 25.51
CA GLU A 401 -3.54 10.07 24.45
C GLU A 401 -2.83 10.08 23.09
N SER A 402 -3.22 9.17 22.19
CA SER A 402 -2.70 9.17 20.82
C SER A 402 -3.80 9.02 19.79
N ALA A 403 -3.57 9.46 18.56
CA ALA A 403 -4.54 9.37 17.50
C ALA A 403 -4.81 7.92 17.09
N SER A 404 -3.78 7.08 17.03
CA SER A 404 -3.92 5.63 16.81
C SER A 404 -4.80 4.96 17.86
N MET A 405 -4.60 5.27 19.15
CA MET A 405 -5.38 4.64 20.22
C MET A 405 -6.78 5.23 20.33
N THR A 406 -6.93 6.52 20.06
CA THR A 406 -8.25 7.16 20.01
C THR A 406 -9.10 6.58 18.88
N ALA A 407 -8.51 6.41 17.70
CA ALA A 407 -9.15 5.70 16.60
C ALA A 407 -9.51 4.25 16.96
N ALA A 408 -8.65 3.57 17.74
CA ALA A 408 -8.91 2.23 18.23
C ALA A 408 -10.10 2.15 19.18
N GLY A 409 -10.16 3.06 20.17
CA GLY A 409 -11.23 3.12 21.16
C GLY A 409 -12.59 3.38 20.51
N VAL A 410 -12.67 4.40 19.66
CA VAL A 410 -13.89 4.72 18.90
C VAL A 410 -14.32 3.52 18.04
N SER A 411 -13.39 2.86 17.35
CA SER A 411 -13.70 1.66 16.56
C SER A 411 -14.28 0.55 17.43
N MET A 412 -13.65 0.21 18.56
CA MET A 412 -14.11 -0.89 19.43
C MET A 412 -15.50 -0.62 20.04
N LEU A 413 -15.77 0.63 20.40
CA LEU A 413 -17.09 1.06 20.88
C LEU A 413 -18.16 0.91 19.79
N ALA A 414 -17.85 1.33 18.57
CA ALA A 414 -18.74 1.15 17.41
C ALA A 414 -18.98 -0.34 17.11
N LEU A 415 -17.96 -1.20 17.22
CA LEU A 415 -18.10 -2.65 17.08
C LEU A 415 -19.02 -3.24 18.15
N ALA A 416 -18.90 -2.79 19.40
CA ALA A 416 -19.77 -3.25 20.47
C ALA A 416 -21.23 -2.81 20.25
N GLN A 417 -21.46 -1.59 19.75
CA GLN A 417 -22.79 -1.12 19.32
C GLN A 417 -23.36 -2.00 18.19
N GLU A 418 -22.58 -2.26 17.14
CA GLU A 418 -22.95 -3.15 16.03
C GLU A 418 -23.29 -4.56 16.52
N ALA A 419 -22.51 -5.09 17.47
CA ALA A 419 -22.66 -6.44 17.98
C ALA A 419 -23.90 -6.61 18.85
N LEU A 420 -24.17 -5.63 19.73
CA LEU A 420 -25.27 -5.68 20.70
C LEU A 420 -26.60 -5.21 20.09
N GLY A 421 -26.59 -4.25 19.17
CA GLY A 421 -27.78 -3.67 18.56
C GLY A 421 -28.83 -3.27 19.61
N ASP A 422 -30.07 -3.70 19.40
CA ASP A 422 -31.19 -3.43 20.32
C ASP A 422 -31.04 -4.08 21.69
N LYS A 423 -30.20 -5.11 21.81
CA LYS A 423 -29.93 -5.81 23.08
C LYS A 423 -28.95 -5.05 23.97
N MET A 424 -28.42 -3.91 23.53
CA MET A 424 -27.57 -3.05 24.35
C MET A 424 -28.40 -2.35 25.44
N PRO A 425 -28.06 -2.47 26.74
CA PRO A 425 -28.75 -1.72 27.78
C PRO A 425 -28.64 -0.21 27.56
N LEU A 426 -29.68 0.55 27.91
CA LEU A 426 -29.75 1.99 27.67
C LEU A 426 -28.58 2.77 28.31
N GLU A 427 -28.18 2.39 29.52
CA GLU A 427 -27.05 3.00 30.22
C GLU A 427 -25.74 2.83 29.43
N TYR A 428 -25.45 1.60 28.99
CA TYR A 428 -24.30 1.30 28.14
C TYR A 428 -24.36 2.07 26.83
N ARG A 429 -25.54 2.16 26.20
CA ARG A 429 -25.74 2.90 24.95
C ARG A 429 -25.36 4.37 25.11
N LYS A 430 -25.81 5.03 26.18
CA LYS A 430 -25.49 6.44 26.48
C LYS A 430 -23.99 6.64 26.73
N ARG A 431 -23.39 5.83 27.61
CA ARG A 431 -21.96 5.91 27.95
C ARG A 431 -21.07 5.64 26.74
N CYS A 432 -21.43 4.65 25.93
CA CYS A 432 -20.73 4.31 24.70
C CYS A 432 -20.79 5.46 23.69
N GLN A 433 -21.99 6.01 23.44
CA GLN A 433 -22.14 7.14 22.51
C GLN A 433 -21.36 8.37 22.98
N GLN A 434 -21.46 8.73 24.27
CA GLN A 434 -20.71 9.83 24.84
C GLN A 434 -19.19 9.65 24.66
N SER A 435 -18.68 8.43 24.86
CA SER A 435 -17.26 8.11 24.68
C SER A 435 -16.82 8.21 23.22
N ILE A 436 -17.66 7.76 22.28
CA ILE A 436 -17.45 7.93 20.82
C ILE A 436 -17.39 9.43 20.47
N ASP A 437 -18.34 10.23 20.93
CA ASP A 437 -18.43 11.66 20.62
C ASP A 437 -17.18 12.42 21.13
N LEU A 438 -16.72 12.11 22.35
CA LEU A 438 -15.50 12.66 22.92
C LEU A 438 -14.24 12.28 22.12
N GLY A 439 -14.16 11.02 21.66
CA GLY A 439 -13.06 10.52 20.85
C GLY A 439 -13.03 11.14 19.46
N LEU A 440 -14.19 11.29 18.81
CA LEU A 440 -14.32 11.99 17.53
C LEU A 440 -13.95 13.47 17.65
N ALA A 441 -14.37 14.14 18.72
CA ALA A 441 -14.01 15.53 18.97
C ALA A 441 -12.50 15.70 19.21
N TRP A 442 -11.86 14.75 19.91
CA TRP A 442 -10.40 14.71 20.05
C TRP A 442 -9.70 14.51 18.70
N LEU A 443 -10.18 13.57 17.87
CA LEU A 443 -9.61 13.33 16.54
C LEU A 443 -9.77 14.54 15.62
N ALA A 444 -10.90 15.25 15.69
CA ALA A 444 -11.14 16.47 14.93
C ALA A 444 -10.20 17.61 15.34
N GLU A 445 -9.92 17.76 16.65
CA GLU A 445 -8.96 18.74 17.17
C GLU A 445 -7.53 18.45 16.71
N HIS A 446 -7.15 17.18 16.67
CA HIS A 446 -5.79 16.75 16.39
C HIS A 446 -5.61 16.20 14.97
N PHE A 447 -6.56 16.44 14.07
CA PHE A 447 -6.61 15.79 12.77
C PHE A 447 -5.36 16.07 11.93
N THR A 448 -4.79 15.01 11.35
CA THR A 448 -3.68 15.07 10.40
C THR A 448 -3.55 13.71 9.73
N VAL A 449 -2.94 13.65 8.54
CA VAL A 449 -2.65 12.39 7.85
C VAL A 449 -1.15 12.06 7.85
N GLU A 450 -0.31 13.01 8.24
CA GLU A 450 1.16 12.93 8.10
C GLU A 450 1.86 12.37 9.35
N LYS A 451 1.19 12.36 10.50
CA LYS A 451 1.74 11.91 11.78
C LYS A 451 0.69 11.21 12.62
N ASN A 452 1.14 10.60 13.71
CA ASN A 452 0.27 10.04 14.75
C ASN A 452 0.30 10.98 15.98
N PRO A 453 -0.60 11.98 16.08
CA PRO A 453 -0.64 12.88 17.23
C PRO A 453 -0.60 12.14 18.56
N GLY A 454 0.28 12.55 19.48
CA GLY A 454 0.45 11.94 20.79
C GLY A 454 1.03 10.52 20.79
N GLY A 455 1.36 9.95 19.63
CA GLY A 455 1.94 8.61 19.49
C GLY A 455 3.18 8.60 18.60
N SER A 456 3.85 7.43 18.54
CA SER A 456 5.05 7.28 17.72
C SER A 456 4.74 7.42 16.22
N PRO A 457 5.59 8.10 15.44
CA PRO A 457 5.44 8.21 13.99
C PRO A 457 5.52 6.85 13.28
N ALA A 458 6.09 5.83 13.93
CA ALA A 458 6.12 4.47 13.39
C ALA A 458 4.73 3.89 13.13
N TRP A 459 3.69 4.41 13.82
CA TRP A 459 2.32 3.91 13.76
C TRP A 459 1.37 4.81 12.95
N VAL A 460 1.89 5.71 12.10
CA VAL A 460 1.05 6.59 11.27
C VAL A 460 0.12 5.79 10.33
N TYR A 461 0.63 4.74 9.68
CA TYR A 461 -0.20 3.91 8.79
C TYR A 461 -1.28 3.14 9.55
N TYR A 462 -0.95 2.63 10.74
CA TYR A 462 -1.92 2.00 11.64
C TYR A 462 -3.01 2.99 12.09
N TYR A 463 -2.63 4.25 12.38
CA TYR A 463 -3.57 5.32 12.67
C TYR A 463 -4.48 5.62 11.48
N LEU A 464 -3.94 5.77 10.26
CA LEU A 464 -4.74 6.00 9.06
C LEU A 464 -5.76 4.89 8.86
N TYR A 465 -5.35 3.61 8.96
CA TYR A 465 -6.31 2.49 8.92
C TYR A 465 -7.35 2.55 10.05
N GLY A 466 -7.00 3.11 11.21
CA GLY A 466 -7.96 3.46 12.26
C GLY A 466 -9.01 4.49 11.83
N LEU A 467 -8.60 5.54 11.10
CA LEU A 467 -9.53 6.55 10.55
C LEU A 467 -10.51 5.91 9.54
N GLU A 468 -10.00 5.05 8.65
CA GLU A 468 -10.86 4.31 7.72
C GLU A 468 -11.90 3.48 8.45
N ARG A 469 -11.50 2.76 9.51
CA ARG A 469 -12.43 1.99 10.35
C ARG A 469 -13.51 2.86 10.97
N ILE A 470 -13.16 4.04 11.50
CA ILE A 470 -14.15 4.97 12.06
C ILE A 470 -15.12 5.42 10.98
N GLY A 471 -14.60 5.89 9.85
CA GLY A 471 -15.42 6.35 8.72
C GLY A 471 -16.41 5.30 8.25
N SER A 472 -15.95 4.06 8.10
CA SER A 472 -16.75 2.92 7.68
C SER A 472 -17.75 2.44 8.73
N LEU A 473 -17.35 2.35 10.01
CA LEU A 473 -18.21 1.84 11.09
C LEU A 473 -19.30 2.83 11.50
N LEU A 474 -19.00 4.14 11.46
CA LEU A 474 -19.93 5.19 11.86
C LEU A 474 -20.65 5.84 10.67
N GLY A 475 -20.26 5.50 9.43
CA GLY A 475 -20.83 6.11 8.22
C GLY A 475 -20.50 7.60 8.10
N VAL A 476 -19.33 8.03 8.58
CA VAL A 476 -18.91 9.45 8.55
C VAL A 476 -17.94 9.71 7.40
N GLU A 477 -18.26 10.70 6.57
CA GLU A 477 -17.39 11.15 5.48
C GLU A 477 -16.35 12.17 5.95
N GLN A 478 -16.57 12.78 7.12
CA GLN A 478 -15.72 13.81 7.69
C GLN A 478 -15.39 13.53 9.15
N ILE A 479 -14.19 13.94 9.57
CA ILE A 479 -13.80 14.00 10.98
C ILE A 479 -13.45 15.45 11.26
N GLY A 480 -14.29 16.13 12.04
CA GLY A 480 -14.26 17.59 12.08
C GLY A 480 -14.64 18.16 10.71
N ASP A 481 -13.84 19.08 10.19
CA ASP A 481 -14.04 19.67 8.86
C ASP A 481 -13.28 18.93 7.75
N PHE A 482 -12.63 17.81 8.07
CA PHE A 482 -11.67 17.16 7.19
C PHE A 482 -12.29 15.95 6.50
N ASP A 483 -12.22 15.95 5.17
CA ASP A 483 -12.51 14.78 4.34
C ASP A 483 -11.39 13.76 4.49
N TRP A 484 -11.54 12.91 5.49
CA TRP A 484 -10.47 12.05 6.00
C TRP A 484 -9.96 11.09 4.92
N TYR A 485 -10.84 10.62 4.03
CA TYR A 485 -10.48 9.62 3.02
C TYR A 485 -9.60 10.25 1.96
N TRP A 486 -10.07 11.33 1.33
CA TRP A 486 -9.33 11.94 0.21
C TRP A 486 -8.00 12.52 0.66
N LEU A 487 -7.95 13.13 1.85
CA LEU A 487 -6.70 13.62 2.43
C LEU A 487 -5.72 12.48 2.74
N GLY A 488 -6.21 11.39 3.33
CA GLY A 488 -5.35 10.23 3.64
C GLY A 488 -4.89 9.51 2.38
N ALA A 489 -5.75 9.41 1.36
CA ALA A 489 -5.43 8.72 0.12
C ALA A 489 -4.38 9.47 -0.70
N ASP A 490 -4.50 10.80 -0.81
CA ASP A 490 -3.47 11.63 -1.45
C ASP A 490 -2.12 11.51 -0.74
N PHE A 491 -2.11 11.58 0.61
CA PHE A 491 -0.90 11.35 1.39
C PHE A 491 -0.27 9.97 1.12
N LEU A 492 -1.08 8.90 1.10
CA LEU A 492 -0.57 7.55 0.84
C LEU A 492 -0.01 7.40 -0.58
N VAL A 493 -0.69 7.94 -1.59
CA VAL A 493 -0.21 7.94 -2.98
C VAL A 493 1.14 8.65 -3.08
N GLN A 494 1.32 9.79 -2.40
CA GLN A 494 2.58 10.53 -2.39
C GLN A 494 3.69 9.85 -1.58
N SER A 495 3.32 9.09 -0.55
CA SER A 495 4.25 8.43 0.36
C SER A 495 4.73 7.05 -0.12
N GLN A 496 4.09 6.47 -1.14
CA GLN A 496 4.42 5.14 -1.66
C GLN A 496 5.83 5.13 -2.29
N LYS A 497 6.63 4.12 -1.96
CA LYS A 497 7.96 3.93 -2.56
C LYS A 497 7.86 3.35 -3.97
N PRO A 498 8.89 3.51 -4.83
CA PRO A 498 8.90 2.95 -6.17
C PRO A 498 8.71 1.42 -6.21
N SER A 499 9.17 0.71 -5.18
CA SER A 499 8.97 -0.74 -5.04
C SER A 499 7.55 -1.14 -4.62
N GLY A 500 6.67 -0.18 -4.34
CA GLY A 500 5.24 -0.37 -4.05
C GLY A 500 4.87 -0.39 -2.56
N GLU A 501 5.87 -0.43 -1.68
CA GLU A 501 5.66 -0.48 -0.23
C GLU A 501 5.46 0.89 0.41
N TRP A 502 4.91 0.85 1.62
CA TRP A 502 4.89 1.97 2.56
C TRP A 502 5.80 1.67 3.75
N SER A 503 6.61 2.65 4.11
CA SER A 503 7.55 2.57 5.24
C SER A 503 7.66 3.91 5.96
N THR A 504 8.10 3.88 7.22
CA THR A 504 8.36 5.07 8.04
C THR A 504 9.88 5.29 8.12
N SER A 505 10.34 6.53 7.93
CA SER A 505 11.77 6.90 8.01
C SER A 505 12.16 7.26 9.44
N GLY A 506 13.29 6.74 9.96
CA GLY A 506 13.93 7.22 11.20
C GLY A 506 14.44 6.13 12.14
N ARG A 507 15.35 6.48 13.06
CA ARG A 507 15.68 5.66 14.24
C ARG A 507 14.42 5.57 15.09
N GLN A 508 13.77 4.42 15.06
CA GLN A 508 12.56 4.15 15.84
C GLN A 508 12.97 3.72 17.25
N GLU A 509 12.36 4.31 18.28
CA GLU A 509 12.49 3.81 19.66
C GLU A 509 11.78 2.46 19.81
N TRP A 510 10.58 2.34 19.22
CA TRP A 510 9.84 1.10 19.12
C TRP A 510 8.79 1.15 17.98
N PRO A 511 8.68 0.09 17.15
CA PRO A 511 9.58 -1.07 17.12
C PRO A 511 10.97 -0.67 16.60
N PRO A 512 12.05 -1.38 16.95
CA PRO A 512 13.42 -1.00 16.56
C PRO A 512 13.73 -1.17 15.07
N LYS A 513 12.78 -1.72 14.28
CA LYS A 513 12.90 -1.95 12.84
C LYS A 513 11.61 -1.54 12.12
N PRO A 514 11.70 -0.96 10.91
CA PRO A 514 10.53 -0.59 10.12
C PRO A 514 9.59 -1.77 9.84
N LEU A 515 8.29 -1.58 10.08
CA LEU A 515 7.23 -2.57 9.84
C LEU A 515 6.75 -2.54 8.39
N ILE A 516 7.62 -2.80 7.42
CA ILE A 516 7.31 -2.60 5.98
C ILE A 516 6.06 -3.37 5.53
N LEU A 517 5.97 -4.67 5.83
CA LEU A 517 4.79 -5.48 5.47
C LEU A 517 3.51 -4.98 6.15
N GLY A 518 3.58 -4.69 7.46
CA GLY A 518 2.43 -4.19 8.23
C GLY A 518 1.95 -2.84 7.73
N ASN A 519 2.87 -1.89 7.50
CA ASN A 519 2.58 -0.57 6.97
C ASN A 519 1.95 -0.63 5.58
N THR A 520 2.46 -1.51 4.72
CA THR A 520 1.87 -1.73 3.38
C THR A 520 0.45 -2.29 3.51
N CYS A 521 0.22 -3.23 4.43
CA CYS A 521 -1.14 -3.73 4.67
C CYS A 521 -2.08 -2.63 5.18
N PHE A 522 -1.65 -1.82 6.15
CA PHE A 522 -2.46 -0.72 6.66
C PHE A 522 -2.79 0.33 5.60
N ALA A 523 -1.82 0.70 4.75
CA ALA A 523 -2.04 1.63 3.65
C ALA A 523 -3.05 1.08 2.63
N LEU A 524 -2.90 -0.19 2.23
CA LEU A 524 -3.84 -0.83 1.31
C LEU A 524 -5.25 -0.91 1.89
N LEU A 525 -5.40 -1.35 3.15
CA LEU A 525 -6.69 -1.44 3.82
C LEU A 525 -7.40 -0.08 3.93
N PHE A 526 -6.64 1.00 4.13
CA PHE A 526 -7.16 2.37 4.05
C PHE A 526 -7.68 2.71 2.64
N LEU A 527 -6.84 2.53 1.62
CA LEU A 527 -7.16 2.93 0.25
C LEU A 527 -8.40 2.21 -0.30
N VAL A 528 -8.57 0.93 0.04
CA VAL A 528 -9.71 0.11 -0.40
C VAL A 528 -10.96 0.24 0.49
N LYS A 529 -10.93 1.06 1.55
CA LYS A 529 -12.00 1.19 2.55
C LYS A 529 -12.48 -0.17 3.09
N ALA A 530 -11.52 -0.97 3.58
CA ALA A 530 -11.69 -2.40 3.87
C ALA A 530 -12.77 -2.74 4.92
N SER A 531 -13.15 -1.76 5.75
CA SER A 531 -14.07 -1.95 6.87
C SER A 531 -15.55 -1.79 6.50
N THR A 532 -15.84 -1.31 5.29
CA THR A 532 -17.19 -1.31 4.73
C THR A 532 -17.68 -2.74 4.44
N ALA A 533 -18.98 -2.98 4.60
CA ALA A 533 -19.60 -4.20 4.11
C ALA A 533 -19.54 -4.15 2.58
N VAL A 534 -18.77 -5.05 1.96
CA VAL A 534 -18.74 -5.22 0.51
C VAL A 534 -20.12 -5.72 0.07
N THR A 535 -21.04 -4.78 -0.16
CA THR A 535 -22.36 -4.99 -0.74
C THR A 535 -22.29 -4.44 -2.16
N GLY A 536 -21.64 -5.22 -3.01
CA GLY A 536 -21.39 -4.87 -4.40
C GLY A 536 -20.14 -5.58 -4.88
N GLU A 537 -20.28 -6.32 -5.96
CA GLU A 537 -19.17 -6.62 -6.86
C GLU A 537 -18.63 -5.30 -7.38
N GLY A 538 -17.83 -4.61 -6.56
CA GLY A 538 -17.03 -3.52 -7.10
C GLY A 538 -16.16 -4.11 -8.21
N GLY A 539 -16.05 -3.38 -9.31
CA GLY A 539 -15.50 -3.89 -10.57
C GLY A 539 -14.22 -4.73 -10.40
N PRO A 540 -14.02 -5.74 -11.27
CA PRO A 540 -12.86 -6.61 -11.22
C PRO A 540 -11.58 -5.78 -11.15
N ARG A 541 -10.56 -6.28 -10.42
CA ARG A 541 -9.20 -5.69 -10.47
C ARG A 541 -8.88 -5.45 -11.94
N LEU A 542 -8.38 -4.25 -12.27
CA LEU A 542 -7.94 -3.96 -13.63
C LEU A 542 -6.95 -5.07 -14.00
N ALA A 543 -7.32 -5.86 -15.01
CA ALA A 543 -6.46 -6.90 -15.53
C ALA A 543 -5.10 -6.26 -15.82
N ARG A 544 -3.99 -6.89 -15.41
CA ARG A 544 -2.65 -6.38 -15.76
C ARG A 544 -2.63 -6.13 -17.25
N THR A 545 -2.29 -4.91 -17.64
CA THR A 545 -2.27 -4.50 -19.05
C THR A 545 -0.84 -4.30 -19.50
N TRP A 546 -0.59 -4.71 -20.73
CA TRP A 546 0.68 -4.53 -21.41
C TRP A 546 0.40 -3.90 -22.76
N ALA A 547 1.30 -3.02 -23.22
CA ALA A 547 1.12 -2.30 -24.47
C ALA A 547 2.47 -2.09 -25.16
N ALA A 548 2.48 -2.22 -26.49
CA ALA A 548 3.59 -1.83 -27.35
C ALA A 548 3.04 -0.86 -28.42
N GLU A 549 3.04 0.43 -28.10
CA GLU A 549 2.44 1.50 -28.92
C GLU A 549 3.43 2.62 -29.29
N GLY A 550 4.72 2.27 -29.37
CA GLY A 550 5.77 3.19 -29.79
C GLY A 550 5.69 3.50 -31.28
N GLN A 551 6.08 4.72 -31.67
CA GLN A 551 6.16 5.13 -33.09
C GLN A 551 7.21 4.34 -33.90
N ASP A 552 8.11 3.65 -33.20
CA ASP A 552 9.11 2.73 -33.71
C ASP A 552 8.59 1.29 -33.88
N SER A 553 7.30 1.06 -33.63
CA SER A 553 6.59 -0.19 -33.91
C SER A 553 5.53 0.05 -35.00
N PRO A 554 5.56 -0.65 -36.14
CA PRO A 554 4.59 -0.41 -37.21
C PRO A 554 3.16 -0.82 -36.81
N VAL A 555 3.05 -1.93 -36.08
CA VAL A 555 1.79 -2.45 -35.52
C VAL A 555 1.81 -2.22 -34.03
N TRP A 556 0.70 -1.75 -33.48
CA TRP A 556 0.50 -1.59 -32.05
C TRP A 556 -0.35 -2.71 -31.49
N ILE A 557 0.06 -3.21 -30.33
CA ILE A 557 -0.65 -4.28 -29.63
C ILE A 557 -0.87 -3.93 -28.18
N ARG A 558 -1.97 -4.43 -27.64
CA ARG A 558 -2.25 -4.48 -26.21
C ARG A 558 -2.55 -5.90 -25.78
N ALA A 559 -2.27 -6.19 -24.52
CA ALA A 559 -2.66 -7.42 -23.87
C ALA A 559 -3.16 -7.14 -22.46
N ALA A 560 -4.08 -7.96 -21.96
CA ALA A 560 -4.65 -7.82 -20.65
C ALA A 560 -4.98 -9.20 -20.05
N GLY A 561 -4.64 -9.39 -18.78
CA GLY A 561 -5.08 -10.55 -17.98
C GLY A 561 -4.06 -11.67 -17.84
N SER A 562 -4.24 -12.43 -16.77
CA SER A 562 -3.54 -13.67 -16.43
C SER A 562 -4.49 -14.48 -15.51
N PRO A 563 -4.48 -15.83 -15.54
CA PRO A 563 -3.79 -16.69 -16.51
C PRO A 563 -4.46 -16.68 -17.90
N GLU A 564 -5.64 -16.08 -18.01
CA GLU A 564 -6.35 -15.85 -19.28
C GLU A 564 -5.88 -14.51 -19.88
N LEU A 565 -4.98 -14.58 -20.85
CA LEU A 565 -4.49 -13.44 -21.61
C LEU A 565 -5.44 -13.12 -22.75
N SER A 566 -5.96 -11.90 -22.79
CA SER A 566 -6.59 -11.34 -23.99
C SER A 566 -5.61 -10.40 -24.67
N CYS A 567 -5.35 -10.57 -25.96
CA CYS A 567 -4.50 -9.65 -26.73
C CYS A 567 -5.16 -9.21 -28.03
N TRP A 568 -4.88 -7.98 -28.45
CA TRP A 568 -5.47 -7.38 -29.62
C TRP A 568 -4.55 -6.35 -30.28
N VAL A 569 -4.73 -6.14 -31.58
CA VAL A 569 -4.14 -5.02 -32.31
C VAL A 569 -4.85 -3.75 -31.84
N SER A 570 -4.10 -2.80 -31.31
CA SER A 570 -4.63 -1.53 -30.80
C SER A 570 -4.49 -0.37 -31.77
N GLY A 571 -3.71 -0.54 -32.83
CA GLY A 571 -3.53 0.47 -33.87
C GLY A 571 -2.23 0.30 -34.65
N PHE A 572 -1.76 1.40 -35.22
CA PHE A 572 -0.60 1.47 -36.11
C PHE A 572 0.14 2.78 -35.91
N SER A 573 1.45 2.79 -36.10
CA SER A 573 2.20 4.05 -36.04
C SER A 573 1.88 4.95 -37.24
N SER A 574 1.97 6.26 -37.03
CA SER A 574 1.72 7.24 -38.10
C SER A 574 2.83 7.18 -39.17
N SER A 575 4.06 6.90 -38.75
CA SER A 575 5.20 6.67 -39.65
C SER A 575 4.96 5.47 -40.57
N PHE A 576 4.43 4.37 -40.04
CA PHE A 576 4.11 3.19 -40.83
C PHE A 576 2.96 3.46 -41.80
N ARG A 577 1.86 4.06 -41.32
CA ARG A 577 0.70 4.37 -42.17
C ARG A 577 1.00 5.33 -43.30
N SER A 578 1.75 6.39 -43.02
CA SER A 578 2.13 7.38 -44.03
C SER A 578 2.94 6.78 -45.19
N GLY A 579 3.62 5.64 -44.97
CA GLY A 579 4.33 4.90 -46.01
C GLY A 579 3.45 4.34 -47.14
N PHE A 580 2.13 4.22 -46.92
CA PHE A 580 1.17 3.73 -47.92
C PHE A 580 0.33 4.84 -48.59
N GLY A 581 0.46 6.09 -48.13
CA GLY A 581 -0.30 7.22 -48.67
C GLY A 581 -1.82 7.07 -48.56
N ALA A 582 -2.56 7.38 -49.64
CA ALA A 582 -4.03 7.36 -49.66
C ALA A 582 -4.65 5.97 -49.95
N ARG A 583 -3.83 4.92 -50.15
CA ARG A 583 -4.32 3.57 -50.50
C ARG A 583 -3.62 2.51 -49.64
N GLU A 584 -4.26 2.19 -48.53
CA GLU A 584 -3.82 1.14 -47.62
C GLU A 584 -3.98 -0.26 -48.26
N PRO A 585 -2.98 -1.17 -48.17
CA PRO A 585 -3.14 -2.55 -48.61
C PRO A 585 -4.17 -3.31 -47.77
N ALA A 586 -4.73 -4.38 -48.32
CA ALA A 586 -5.81 -5.11 -47.65
C ALA A 586 -5.23 -6.00 -46.53
N LEU A 587 -5.64 -5.74 -45.29
CA LEU A 587 -5.28 -6.59 -44.15
C LEU A 587 -6.02 -7.93 -44.27
N VAL A 588 -5.29 -9.05 -44.18
CA VAL A 588 -5.88 -10.39 -44.38
C VAL A 588 -5.81 -11.29 -43.15
N GLU A 589 -4.78 -11.15 -42.31
CA GLU A 589 -4.58 -12.04 -41.16
C GLU A 589 -3.70 -11.39 -40.09
N ALA A 590 -4.02 -11.68 -38.83
CA ALA A 590 -3.17 -11.42 -37.68
C ALA A 590 -2.70 -12.74 -37.07
N GLU A 591 -1.40 -12.90 -36.89
CA GLU A 591 -0.78 -14.02 -36.16
C GLU A 591 -0.21 -13.53 -34.84
N TYR A 592 -0.60 -14.15 -33.74
CA TYR A 592 -0.06 -13.84 -32.42
C TYR A 592 0.95 -14.88 -32.00
N TRP A 593 2.11 -14.40 -31.56
CA TRP A 593 3.24 -15.22 -31.17
C TRP A 593 3.63 -14.89 -29.74
N LEU A 594 3.92 -15.93 -28.97
CA LEU A 594 4.43 -15.85 -27.61
C LEU A 594 5.79 -16.53 -27.59
N ASP A 595 6.84 -15.73 -27.39
CA ASP A 595 8.22 -16.09 -27.71
C ASP A 595 8.32 -16.62 -29.16
N ASP A 596 8.66 -17.89 -29.32
CA ASP A 596 8.79 -18.58 -30.61
C ASP A 596 7.58 -19.48 -30.95
N ARG A 597 6.53 -19.46 -30.13
CA ARG A 597 5.32 -20.28 -30.33
C ARG A 597 4.19 -19.45 -30.93
N LEU A 598 3.64 -19.90 -32.05
CA LEU A 598 2.37 -19.37 -32.59
C LEU A 598 1.22 -19.73 -31.63
N LEU A 599 0.55 -18.72 -31.09
CA LEU A 599 -0.62 -18.88 -30.24
C LEU A 599 -1.89 -19.12 -31.06
N GLY A 600 -2.04 -18.38 -32.16
CA GLY A 600 -3.24 -18.44 -32.98
C GLY A 600 -3.21 -17.43 -34.11
N LYS A 601 -4.22 -17.56 -34.99
CA LYS A 601 -4.44 -16.71 -36.15
C LYS A 601 -5.85 -16.15 -36.10
N VAL A 602 -6.00 -14.88 -36.48
CA VAL A 602 -7.28 -14.19 -36.59
C VAL A 602 -7.40 -13.67 -38.02
N SER A 603 -8.41 -14.14 -38.76
CA SER A 603 -8.69 -13.65 -40.10
C SER A 603 -9.22 -12.22 -40.03
N ALA A 604 -8.76 -11.38 -40.96
CA ALA A 604 -9.27 -10.03 -41.16
C ALA A 604 -10.18 -9.99 -42.39
N ASP A 605 -11.12 -9.04 -42.42
CA ASP A 605 -11.91 -8.75 -43.61
C ASP A 605 -11.12 -7.78 -44.51
N PRO A 606 -10.70 -8.20 -45.73
CA PRO A 606 -9.94 -7.36 -46.64
C PRO A 606 -10.68 -6.10 -47.11
N GLN A 607 -12.01 -6.03 -46.92
CA GLN A 607 -12.85 -4.90 -47.35
C GLN A 607 -13.00 -3.81 -46.28
N LEU A 608 -12.65 -4.09 -45.02
CA LEU A 608 -12.84 -3.14 -43.92
C LEU A 608 -11.58 -2.32 -43.64
N PRO A 609 -11.70 -1.03 -43.28
CA PRO A 609 -10.58 -0.22 -42.82
C PRO A 609 -9.87 -0.85 -41.62
N TRP A 610 -8.55 -0.73 -41.52
CA TRP A 610 -7.76 -1.44 -40.51
C TRP A 610 -8.23 -1.18 -39.07
N ASP A 611 -8.53 0.07 -38.70
CA ASP A 611 -8.91 0.46 -37.33
C ASP A 611 -10.32 0.02 -36.93
N SER A 612 -11.15 -0.38 -37.91
CA SER A 612 -12.52 -0.81 -37.66
C SER A 612 -12.61 -2.30 -37.27
N GLN A 613 -11.52 -3.05 -37.46
CA GLN A 613 -11.50 -4.50 -37.31
C GLN A 613 -10.98 -4.90 -35.92
N ARG A 614 -11.73 -5.75 -35.23
CA ARG A 614 -11.32 -6.30 -33.93
C ARG A 614 -10.49 -7.57 -34.12
N LEU A 615 -9.18 -7.40 -34.33
CA LEU A 615 -8.24 -8.51 -34.38
C LEU A 615 -7.80 -8.90 -32.97
N ALA A 616 -8.63 -9.63 -32.23
CA ALA A 616 -8.35 -10.04 -30.86
C ALA A 616 -8.28 -11.56 -30.72
N MET A 617 -7.46 -12.04 -29.79
CA MET A 617 -7.44 -13.45 -29.39
C MET A 617 -7.32 -13.62 -27.88
N GLN A 618 -7.59 -14.84 -27.42
CA GLN A 618 -7.39 -15.25 -26.03
C GLN A 618 -6.41 -16.42 -25.95
N HIS A 619 -5.58 -16.43 -24.92
CA HIS A 619 -4.62 -17.47 -24.62
C HIS A 619 -4.60 -17.76 -23.12
N ARG A 620 -4.64 -19.04 -22.76
CA ARG A 620 -4.44 -19.47 -21.38
C ARG A 620 -3.00 -19.91 -21.17
N PHE A 621 -2.28 -19.24 -20.27
CA PHE A 621 -0.95 -19.68 -19.85
C PHE A 621 -1.05 -21.03 -19.12
N ILE A 622 -0.04 -21.89 -19.30
CA ILE A 622 0.03 -23.22 -18.68
C ILE A 622 1.17 -23.35 -17.65
N ALA A 623 2.05 -22.35 -17.58
CA ALA A 623 3.14 -22.25 -16.61
C ALA A 623 3.40 -20.77 -16.30
N ASN A 624 3.91 -20.49 -15.11
CA ASN A 624 4.34 -19.14 -14.76
C ASN A 624 5.60 -18.75 -15.54
N GLY A 625 5.77 -17.46 -15.83
CA GLY A 625 6.93 -16.97 -16.57
C GLY A 625 6.76 -15.56 -17.10
N ARG A 626 7.82 -15.09 -17.74
CA ARG A 626 7.82 -13.88 -18.56
C ARG A 626 7.94 -14.31 -20.00
N PHE A 627 7.09 -13.75 -20.85
CA PHE A 627 6.96 -14.15 -22.24
C PHE A 627 6.94 -12.91 -23.14
N GLN A 628 7.51 -13.01 -24.33
CA GLN A 628 7.50 -11.93 -25.32
C GLN A 628 6.33 -12.12 -26.27
N LEU A 629 5.28 -11.32 -26.10
CA LEU A 629 4.13 -11.32 -27.01
C LEU A 629 4.40 -10.40 -28.21
N ARG A 630 4.11 -10.86 -29.41
CA ARG A 630 4.19 -10.08 -30.65
C ARG A 630 3.06 -10.46 -31.61
N CYS A 631 2.69 -9.53 -32.49
CA CYS A 631 1.71 -9.77 -33.55
C CYS A 631 2.34 -9.54 -34.92
N LYS A 632 2.11 -10.47 -35.85
CA LYS A 632 2.47 -10.36 -37.26
C LYS A 632 1.21 -10.18 -38.08
N LEU A 633 1.12 -9.07 -38.80
CA LEU A 633 0.02 -8.77 -39.68
C LEU A 633 0.41 -9.02 -41.13
N ARG A 634 -0.45 -9.72 -41.85
CA ARG A 634 -0.28 -10.01 -43.28
C ARG A 634 -1.19 -9.07 -44.06
N PHE A 635 -0.62 -8.38 -45.02
CA PHE A 635 -1.32 -7.46 -45.92
C PHE A 635 -1.15 -7.93 -47.36
N ARG A 636 -2.23 -7.88 -48.13
CA ARG A 636 -2.22 -8.15 -49.56
C ARG A 636 -2.22 -6.82 -50.31
N ASP A 637 -1.16 -6.57 -51.07
CA ASP A 637 -1.10 -5.41 -51.94
C ASP A 637 -1.74 -5.74 -53.29
N HIS A 638 -2.86 -5.07 -53.57
CA HIS A 638 -3.58 -5.24 -54.84
C HIS A 638 -2.86 -4.56 -56.03
N GLN A 639 -1.87 -3.70 -55.77
CA GLN A 639 -1.07 -3.03 -56.81
C GLN A 639 0.23 -3.77 -57.13
N ASP A 640 0.84 -4.48 -56.18
CA ASP A 640 2.01 -5.36 -56.40
C ASP A 640 1.59 -6.81 -56.72
N GLY A 641 0.65 -6.98 -57.66
CA GLY A 641 0.24 -8.31 -58.16
C GLY A 641 -0.36 -9.26 -57.10
N GLY A 642 -0.89 -8.75 -55.99
CA GLY A 642 -1.40 -9.56 -54.89
C GLY A 642 -0.32 -10.05 -53.92
N ARG A 643 0.88 -9.48 -53.96
CA ARG A 643 1.98 -9.82 -53.05
C ARG A 643 1.56 -9.62 -51.60
N VAL A 644 2.02 -10.53 -50.74
CA VAL A 644 1.74 -10.49 -49.30
C VAL A 644 2.95 -9.88 -48.59
N HIS A 645 2.72 -8.77 -47.90
CA HIS A 645 3.67 -8.13 -47.00
C HIS A 645 3.35 -8.52 -45.56
N VAL A 646 4.39 -8.71 -44.74
CA VAL A 646 4.24 -9.05 -43.33
C VAL A 646 4.93 -7.97 -42.50
N PHE A 647 4.19 -7.40 -41.56
CA PHE A 647 4.69 -6.41 -40.60
C PHE A 647 4.48 -6.91 -39.18
N GLU A 648 5.47 -6.68 -38.32
CA GLU A 648 5.52 -7.21 -36.97
C GLU A 648 5.50 -6.08 -35.95
N SER A 649 4.74 -6.25 -34.87
CA SER A 649 4.79 -5.35 -33.72
C SER A 649 6.12 -5.49 -33.00
N LYS A 650 6.52 -4.46 -32.24
CA LYS A 650 7.52 -4.66 -31.19
C LYS A 650 7.02 -5.71 -30.19
N PRO A 651 7.93 -6.53 -29.64
CA PRO A 651 7.57 -7.46 -28.59
C PRO A 651 7.19 -6.70 -27.32
N VAL A 652 6.20 -7.21 -26.60
CA VAL A 652 5.80 -6.74 -25.28
C VAL A 652 5.99 -7.88 -24.28
N GLU A 653 6.69 -7.61 -23.18
CA GLU A 653 6.87 -8.59 -22.10
C GLU A 653 5.57 -8.72 -21.31
N VAL A 654 4.90 -9.86 -21.45
CA VAL A 654 3.75 -10.26 -20.64
C VAL A 654 4.19 -11.21 -19.53
N VAL A 655 3.53 -11.17 -18.38
CA VAL A 655 3.91 -11.94 -17.20
C VAL A 655 2.74 -12.79 -16.73
N ALA A 656 2.96 -14.10 -16.59
CA ALA A 656 2.05 -15.02 -15.91
C ALA A 656 2.66 -15.44 -14.57
N ASP A 657 2.01 -15.10 -13.46
CA ASP A 657 2.48 -15.40 -12.10
C ASP A 657 1.35 -15.85 -11.16
N ASP A 658 0.19 -16.17 -11.74
CA ASP A 658 -1.04 -16.55 -11.07
C ASP A 658 -1.53 -17.95 -11.50
N ILE A 659 -0.62 -18.80 -11.96
CA ILE A 659 -0.86 -20.22 -12.18
C ILE A 659 -0.38 -21.01 -10.97
N LEU A 660 -1.24 -21.90 -10.48
CA LEU A 660 -0.89 -22.81 -9.41
C LEU A 660 -0.05 -23.96 -9.96
N GLU A 661 1.22 -24.03 -9.57
CA GLU A 661 2.15 -25.08 -9.96
C GLU A 661 2.33 -26.11 -8.83
N ASP A 662 2.66 -27.36 -9.17
CA ASP A 662 2.75 -28.47 -8.20
C ASP A 662 3.71 -28.18 -7.03
N TRP A 663 4.81 -27.46 -7.30
CA TRP A 663 5.77 -27.10 -6.26
C TRP A 663 5.14 -26.21 -5.18
N MET A 664 4.20 -25.35 -5.55
CA MET A 664 3.66 -24.30 -4.68
C MET A 664 3.01 -24.87 -3.42
N LEU A 665 2.15 -25.88 -3.58
CA LEU A 665 1.49 -26.56 -2.47
C LEU A 665 2.38 -27.63 -1.81
N ALA A 666 3.33 -28.20 -2.57
CA ALA A 666 4.28 -29.16 -2.03
C ALA A 666 5.20 -28.55 -0.97
N HIS A 667 5.60 -27.29 -1.13
CA HIS A 667 6.36 -26.55 -0.11
C HIS A 667 5.49 -26.15 1.08
N ALA A 668 4.28 -25.64 0.86
CA ALA A 668 3.37 -25.24 1.94
C ALA A 668 2.93 -26.41 2.85
N THR A 669 2.90 -27.64 2.32
CA THR A 669 2.52 -28.86 3.08
C THR A 669 3.72 -29.70 3.56
N ALA A 670 4.94 -29.19 3.44
CA ALA A 670 6.17 -29.94 3.72
C ALA A 670 6.38 -30.21 5.22
N ALA A 671 6.28 -29.18 6.06
CA ALA A 671 6.63 -29.25 7.48
C ALA A 671 5.91 -30.36 8.28
N PRO A 672 4.59 -30.59 8.11
CA PRO A 672 3.89 -31.69 8.77
C PRO A 672 4.32 -33.09 8.29
N LYS A 673 4.98 -33.23 7.15
CA LYS A 673 5.48 -34.51 6.64
C LYS A 673 6.94 -34.76 7.06
N ASN A 674 7.70 -33.69 7.31
CA ASN A 674 9.10 -33.75 7.70
C ASN A 674 9.31 -34.39 9.08
N LEU A 675 9.91 -35.58 9.11
CA LEU A 675 10.18 -36.29 10.36
C LEU A 675 11.25 -35.60 11.21
N LEU A 676 12.19 -34.88 10.59
CA LEU A 676 13.22 -34.12 11.30
C LEU A 676 12.60 -32.92 12.04
N ALA A 677 11.65 -32.21 11.41
CA ALA A 677 10.95 -31.08 12.02
C ALA A 677 10.08 -31.46 13.24
N LYS A 678 9.75 -32.75 13.36
CA LYS A 678 9.00 -33.32 14.50
C LYS A 678 9.91 -33.89 15.59
N ALA A 679 11.22 -33.98 15.35
CA ALA A 679 12.16 -34.60 16.25
C ALA A 679 12.97 -33.56 17.02
N GLN A 680 13.45 -33.95 18.20
CA GLN A 680 14.52 -33.19 18.85
C GLN A 680 15.85 -33.56 18.19
N VAL A 681 16.49 -32.59 17.55
CA VAL A 681 17.72 -32.78 16.77
C VAL A 681 18.83 -31.93 17.38
N ARG A 682 20.04 -32.48 17.52
CA ARG A 682 21.27 -31.72 17.80
C ARG A 682 21.91 -31.33 16.47
N PHE A 683 22.44 -30.11 16.42
CA PHE A 683 23.03 -29.55 15.20
C PHE A 683 24.48 -29.15 15.45
N SER A 684 25.33 -29.43 14.47
CA SER A 684 26.68 -28.88 14.35
C SER A 684 26.89 -28.47 12.90
N ALA A 685 27.69 -27.44 12.65
CA ALA A 685 28.08 -27.06 11.30
C ALA A 685 29.55 -26.63 11.30
N SER A 686 30.18 -26.67 10.13
CA SER A 686 31.54 -26.15 9.93
C SER A 686 31.65 -24.67 10.28
N SER A 687 30.62 -23.90 9.96
CA SER A 687 30.52 -22.47 10.25
C SER A 687 29.07 -21.99 10.15
N GLN A 688 28.84 -20.73 10.54
CA GLN A 688 27.56 -20.05 10.41
C GLN A 688 27.78 -18.58 10.03
N ALA A 689 27.14 -18.12 8.95
CA ALA A 689 27.04 -16.69 8.66
C ALA A 689 26.13 -16.02 9.70
N GLY A 690 26.46 -14.77 10.10
CA GLY A 690 25.87 -14.04 11.23
C GLY A 690 24.37 -14.23 11.49
N GLY A 691 23.98 -14.14 12.78
CA GLY A 691 22.80 -14.63 13.51
C GLY A 691 21.36 -14.70 12.92
N ARG A 692 21.12 -14.69 11.61
CA ARG A 692 19.81 -14.97 10.98
C ARG A 692 19.66 -16.39 10.44
N HIS A 693 20.77 -17.11 10.23
CA HIS A 693 20.78 -18.40 9.54
C HIS A 693 21.45 -19.54 10.34
N PRO A 694 20.94 -19.88 11.55
CA PRO A 694 21.54 -20.90 12.38
C PRO A 694 21.34 -22.32 11.81
N PRO A 695 22.21 -23.29 12.15
CA PRO A 695 22.08 -24.69 11.72
C PRO A 695 20.70 -25.31 11.97
N GLY A 696 20.05 -24.99 13.09
CA GLY A 696 18.74 -25.53 13.44
C GLY A 696 17.57 -25.06 12.55
N ALA A 697 17.76 -23.98 11.78
CA ALA A 697 16.71 -23.45 10.91
C ALA A 697 16.35 -24.40 9.75
N VAL A 698 17.26 -25.30 9.35
CA VAL A 698 17.01 -26.25 8.25
C VAL A 698 15.91 -27.28 8.52
N VAL A 699 15.35 -27.33 9.73
CA VAL A 699 14.23 -28.22 10.08
C VAL A 699 13.16 -27.51 10.92
N ASP A 700 13.14 -26.18 10.93
CA ASP A 700 12.13 -25.42 11.70
C ASP A 700 10.74 -25.45 11.05
N GLY A 701 10.66 -25.98 9.82
CA GLY A 701 9.44 -26.09 9.02
C GLY A 701 9.07 -24.79 8.31
N LEU A 702 9.99 -23.83 8.24
CA LEU A 702 9.83 -22.54 7.57
C LEU A 702 10.86 -22.47 6.43
N GLN A 703 10.38 -22.48 5.18
CA GLN A 703 11.22 -22.58 3.98
C GLN A 703 12.03 -21.31 3.66
N PHE A 704 11.86 -20.24 4.45
CA PHE A 704 12.58 -18.97 4.29
C PHE A 704 13.70 -18.79 5.32
N ARG A 705 13.65 -19.54 6.41
CA ARG A 705 14.77 -19.65 7.35
C ARG A 705 15.63 -20.81 6.87
N GLY A 706 16.92 -20.76 7.15
CA GLY A 706 17.85 -21.78 6.67
C GLY A 706 19.22 -21.59 7.27
N TRP A 707 20.08 -22.58 7.11
CA TRP A 707 21.48 -22.47 7.49
C TRP A 707 22.29 -21.84 6.36
N LEU A 708 23.20 -20.94 6.71
CA LEU A 708 24.22 -20.41 5.81
C LEU A 708 25.59 -20.59 6.44
N CYS A 709 26.56 -21.10 5.68
CA CYS A 709 27.95 -21.10 6.08
C CYS A 709 28.58 -19.70 5.97
N ASP A 710 29.67 -19.48 6.70
CA ASP A 710 30.50 -18.29 6.53
C ASP A 710 31.06 -18.23 5.10
N ALA A 711 31.16 -17.02 4.55
CA ALA A 711 31.67 -16.81 3.20
C ALA A 711 33.10 -17.35 3.01
N LYS A 712 33.90 -17.42 4.08
CA LYS A 712 35.29 -17.90 4.09
C LYS A 712 35.41 -19.41 4.36
N ASP A 713 34.31 -20.11 4.65
CA ASP A 713 34.35 -21.54 4.93
C ASP A 713 34.62 -22.33 3.64
N ALA A 714 35.82 -22.91 3.52
CA ALA A 714 36.25 -23.63 2.32
C ALA A 714 35.57 -24.99 2.14
N GLU A 715 35.08 -25.60 3.22
CA GLU A 715 34.50 -26.95 3.21
C GLU A 715 33.20 -27.01 4.03
N PRO A 716 32.15 -26.29 3.57
CA PRO A 716 30.94 -26.14 4.35
C PRO A 716 30.19 -27.46 4.52
N TRP A 717 29.87 -27.80 5.78
CA TRP A 717 29.04 -28.95 6.12
C TRP A 717 28.11 -28.67 7.29
N ILE A 718 26.98 -29.38 7.32
CA ILE A 718 26.04 -29.42 8.44
C ILE A 718 25.80 -30.85 8.88
N LEU A 719 25.60 -31.03 10.18
CA LEU A 719 25.40 -32.30 10.85
C LEU A 719 24.13 -32.24 11.71
N LEU A 720 23.23 -33.20 11.48
CA LEU A 720 21.98 -33.37 12.22
C LEU A 720 22.01 -34.70 12.96
N GLU A 721 21.74 -34.67 14.26
CA GLU A 721 21.74 -35.83 15.15
C GLU A 721 20.43 -35.90 15.94
N PRO A 722 19.40 -36.59 15.42
CA PRO A 722 18.17 -36.84 16.15
C PRO A 722 18.43 -37.55 17.48
N LYS A 723 17.85 -37.05 18.58
CA LYS A 723 17.96 -37.69 19.90
C LYS A 723 17.34 -39.10 19.93
N ARG A 724 16.33 -39.33 19.08
CA ARG A 724 15.69 -40.64 18.89
C ARG A 724 15.81 -41.01 17.42
N ARG A 725 15.93 -42.31 17.16
CA ARG A 725 16.00 -42.85 15.81
C ARG A 725 14.75 -42.48 15.02
N ILE A 726 14.94 -42.01 13.80
CA ILE A 726 13.85 -41.68 12.88
C ILE A 726 13.91 -42.66 11.71
N ARG A 727 12.81 -43.35 11.41
CA ARG A 727 12.75 -44.25 10.25
C ARG A 727 12.14 -43.54 9.06
N GLY A 728 12.88 -43.48 7.95
CA GLY A 728 12.46 -42.84 6.70
C GLY A 728 13.28 -43.35 5.51
N GLN A 729 12.92 -42.93 4.31
CA GLN A 729 13.51 -43.42 3.05
C GLN A 729 13.84 -42.32 2.05
N THR A 730 13.17 -41.16 2.12
CA THR A 730 13.39 -40.05 1.19
C THR A 730 13.97 -38.84 1.91
N LEU A 731 15.07 -38.31 1.39
CA LEU A 731 15.68 -37.04 1.79
C LEU A 731 15.36 -35.98 0.72
N LYS A 732 14.91 -34.79 1.15
CA LYS A 732 14.74 -33.64 0.26
C LYS A 732 15.51 -32.43 0.75
N LEU A 733 16.13 -31.70 -0.17
CA LEU A 733 16.91 -30.50 0.11
C LEU A 733 16.31 -29.31 -0.64
N SER A 734 16.07 -28.21 0.07
CA SER A 734 15.57 -26.96 -0.51
C SER A 734 16.66 -25.89 -0.43
N LEU A 735 16.91 -25.18 -1.54
CA LEU A 735 17.97 -24.16 -1.63
C LEU A 735 17.52 -22.82 -1.05
N LEU A 736 18.47 -21.96 -0.67
CA LEU A 736 18.21 -20.53 -0.41
C LEU A 736 18.42 -19.68 -1.68
N PRO A 737 17.75 -18.51 -1.82
CA PRO A 737 16.78 -17.93 -0.89
C PRO A 737 15.44 -18.66 -0.88
N GLY A 738 14.67 -18.48 0.19
CA GLY A 738 13.36 -19.09 0.33
C GLY A 738 12.21 -18.32 -0.30
N ASN A 739 12.45 -17.10 -0.78
CA ASN A 739 11.51 -16.31 -1.56
C ASN A 739 11.83 -16.48 -3.06
N PRO A 740 10.88 -16.91 -3.91
CA PRO A 740 11.10 -17.08 -5.35
C PRO A 740 11.55 -15.81 -6.10
N TYR A 741 11.26 -14.63 -5.55
CA TYR A 741 11.50 -13.34 -6.18
C TYR A 741 12.77 -12.64 -5.67
N GLU A 742 13.48 -13.24 -4.71
CA GLU A 742 14.79 -12.72 -4.27
C GLU A 742 15.87 -13.12 -5.29
N ALA A 743 16.69 -12.14 -5.70
CA ALA A 743 17.85 -12.41 -6.53
C ALA A 743 18.81 -13.36 -5.79
N ALA A 744 19.40 -14.31 -6.51
CA ALA A 744 20.40 -15.22 -5.96
C ALA A 744 21.71 -14.48 -5.67
N GLU A 745 21.75 -13.71 -4.58
CA GLU A 745 22.96 -13.05 -4.07
C GLU A 745 23.89 -14.02 -3.30
N LYS A 746 23.50 -15.30 -3.20
CA LYS A 746 24.23 -16.34 -2.47
C LYS A 746 24.92 -17.28 -3.45
N ALA A 747 26.07 -17.81 -3.03
CA ALA A 747 26.76 -18.80 -3.83
C ALA A 747 25.89 -20.04 -4.00
N ARG A 748 25.81 -20.53 -5.23
CA ARG A 748 25.20 -21.82 -5.53
C ARG A 748 26.25 -22.91 -5.37
N PHE A 749 25.80 -24.14 -5.13
CA PHE A 749 26.64 -25.34 -5.07
C PHE A 749 25.96 -26.39 -5.96
N GLN A 750 26.76 -27.15 -6.72
CA GLN A 750 26.23 -28.04 -7.75
C GLN A 750 26.01 -29.46 -7.22
N ARG A 751 26.78 -29.87 -6.22
CA ARG A 751 26.69 -31.21 -5.62
C ARG A 751 26.70 -31.14 -4.10
N VAL A 752 26.19 -32.20 -3.48
CA VAL A 752 26.33 -32.43 -2.04
C VAL A 752 26.79 -33.86 -1.77
N GLU A 753 27.64 -34.01 -0.76
CA GLU A 753 27.90 -35.32 -0.15
C GLU A 753 26.93 -35.53 1.01
N VAL A 754 26.07 -36.54 0.87
CA VAL A 754 25.11 -36.96 1.90
C VAL A 754 25.63 -38.21 2.59
N GLN A 755 25.99 -38.08 3.86
CA GLN A 755 26.40 -39.21 4.68
C GLN A 755 25.33 -39.53 5.72
N ILE A 756 24.76 -40.73 5.60
CA ILE A 756 23.77 -41.28 6.52
C ILE A 756 24.49 -42.22 7.50
N ASN A 757 24.28 -42.01 8.80
CA ASN A 757 24.90 -42.79 9.85
C ASN A 757 26.44 -42.86 9.75
N ARG A 758 27.01 -44.04 9.55
CA ARG A 758 28.45 -44.28 9.33
C ARG A 758 28.71 -44.90 7.95
N ASP A 759 27.73 -44.79 7.06
CA ASP A 759 27.81 -45.36 5.72
C ASP A 759 28.70 -44.49 4.83
N THR A 760 29.09 -45.02 3.67
CA THR A 760 29.84 -44.27 2.65
C THR A 760 29.00 -43.07 2.18
N PRO A 761 29.59 -41.86 2.05
CA PRO A 761 28.88 -40.71 1.52
C PRO A 761 28.33 -40.97 0.12
N ILE A 762 27.09 -40.54 -0.12
CA ILE A 762 26.43 -40.56 -1.41
C ILE A 762 26.61 -39.18 -2.04
N LEU A 763 27.17 -39.12 -3.25
CA LEU A 763 27.26 -37.89 -4.02
C LEU A 763 25.93 -37.65 -4.72
N VAL A 764 25.35 -36.45 -4.55
CA VAL A 764 24.05 -36.07 -5.11
C VAL A 764 24.19 -34.78 -5.89
N GLU A 765 23.72 -34.78 -7.14
CA GLU A 765 23.55 -33.58 -7.95
C GLU A 765 22.39 -32.74 -7.41
N VAL A 766 22.61 -31.44 -7.30
CA VAL A 766 21.62 -30.49 -6.76
C VAL A 766 20.75 -29.99 -7.89
N ASP A 767 19.44 -30.04 -7.68
CA ASP A 767 18.49 -29.35 -8.55
C ASP A 767 18.63 -27.83 -8.33
N LEU A 768 19.11 -27.15 -9.37
CA LEU A 768 19.38 -25.71 -9.34
C LEU A 768 18.13 -24.87 -9.64
N GLU A 769 17.01 -25.47 -10.01
CA GLU A 769 15.75 -24.75 -10.18
C GLU A 769 15.31 -24.19 -8.81
N PRO A 770 15.21 -22.85 -8.63
CA PRO A 770 15.01 -22.22 -7.31
C PRO A 770 13.80 -22.74 -6.52
N ASN A 771 12.75 -23.18 -7.22
CA ASN A 771 11.52 -23.67 -6.61
C ASN A 771 11.48 -25.20 -6.47
N ALA A 772 12.43 -25.92 -7.06
CA ALA A 772 12.51 -27.37 -6.97
C ALA A 772 13.13 -27.84 -5.64
N LYS A 773 12.97 -29.14 -5.37
CA LYS A 773 13.63 -29.82 -4.26
C LYS A 773 14.57 -30.85 -4.85
N THR A 774 15.81 -30.88 -4.38
CA THR A 774 16.70 -32.03 -4.68
C THR A 774 16.18 -33.24 -3.91
N VAL A 775 15.83 -34.32 -4.59
CA VAL A 775 15.25 -35.53 -3.98
C VAL A 775 16.24 -36.69 -4.06
N LEU A 776 16.63 -37.22 -2.90
CA LEU A 776 17.38 -38.47 -2.77
C LEU A 776 16.46 -39.54 -2.16
N ARG A 777 16.06 -40.53 -2.96
CA ARG A 777 15.33 -41.71 -2.49
C ARG A 777 16.31 -42.84 -2.24
N LEU A 778 16.33 -43.35 -1.00
CA LEU A 778 17.17 -44.47 -0.61
C LEU A 778 16.54 -45.79 -1.09
N GLU A 779 17.38 -46.78 -1.39
CA GLU A 779 16.93 -48.10 -1.84
C GLU A 779 15.96 -48.79 -0.86
N LYS A 780 16.12 -48.53 0.44
CA LYS A 780 15.27 -49.05 1.51
C LYS A 780 15.13 -48.04 2.66
N PRO A 781 14.05 -48.13 3.47
CA PRO A 781 13.93 -47.33 4.68
C PRO A 781 15.10 -47.53 5.64
N VAL A 782 15.70 -46.43 6.08
CA VAL A 782 16.81 -46.40 7.03
C VAL A 782 16.37 -45.83 8.38
N SER A 783 17.01 -46.32 9.45
CA SER A 783 16.88 -45.77 10.80
C SER A 783 17.96 -44.71 11.01
N LEU A 784 17.62 -43.44 10.79
CA LEU A 784 18.52 -42.31 10.90
C LEU A 784 18.92 -42.03 12.36
N ARG A 785 20.23 -42.01 12.62
CA ARG A 785 20.87 -41.51 13.86
C ARG A 785 21.71 -40.27 13.61
N ARG A 786 22.30 -40.17 12.43
CA ARG A 786 23.22 -39.11 12.02
C ARG A 786 23.01 -38.80 10.55
N LEU A 787 22.90 -37.52 10.20
CA LEU A 787 22.87 -37.05 8.82
C LEU A 787 23.90 -35.93 8.66
N ARG A 788 24.93 -36.13 7.84
CA ARG A 788 25.87 -35.07 7.48
C ARG A 788 25.69 -34.72 6.01
N ILE A 789 25.63 -33.42 5.71
CA ILE A 789 25.56 -32.89 4.35
C ILE A 789 26.73 -31.93 4.18
N LYS A 790 27.61 -32.20 3.20
CA LYS A 790 28.71 -31.31 2.80
C LYS A 790 28.38 -30.70 1.44
N LEU A 791 28.53 -29.39 1.30
CA LEU A 791 28.27 -28.68 0.04
C LEU A 791 29.54 -28.67 -0.82
N LEU A 792 29.40 -28.95 -2.11
CA LEU A 792 30.50 -29.07 -3.07
C LEU A 792 30.30 -28.14 -4.27
N ASP A 793 31.41 -27.78 -4.93
CA ASP A 793 31.42 -26.96 -6.16
C ASP A 793 30.72 -25.59 -6.02
N ARG A 794 31.02 -24.91 -4.91
CA ARG A 794 30.46 -23.60 -4.61
C ARG A 794 30.92 -22.52 -5.61
N LYS A 795 29.97 -21.81 -6.22
CA LYS A 795 30.21 -20.72 -7.18
C LYS A 795 29.33 -19.49 -6.87
N PRO A 796 29.92 -18.30 -6.59
CA PRO A 796 31.36 -18.04 -6.34
C PRO A 796 31.86 -18.70 -5.06
N ALA A 797 33.12 -19.16 -5.06
CA ALA A 797 33.69 -19.92 -3.94
C ALA A 797 33.87 -19.09 -2.64
N GLN A 798 33.70 -17.77 -2.65
CA GLN A 798 33.93 -16.88 -1.49
C GLN A 798 32.66 -16.16 -1.02
N GLN A 799 31.50 -16.76 -1.27
CA GLN A 799 30.21 -16.28 -0.81
C GLN A 799 29.54 -17.33 0.08
N SER A 800 28.70 -16.89 1.02
CA SER A 800 27.90 -17.79 1.84
C SER A 800 26.97 -18.65 0.97
N ALA A 801 26.86 -19.92 1.33
CA ALA A 801 25.97 -20.90 0.72
C ALA A 801 25.26 -21.69 1.81
N GLY A 802 24.15 -22.34 1.49
CA GLY A 802 23.46 -23.17 2.44
C GLY A 802 22.08 -23.61 1.99
N LEU A 803 21.33 -24.15 2.94
CA LEU A 803 20.06 -24.84 2.70
C LEU A 803 18.95 -24.14 3.46
N ALA A 804 17.80 -23.99 2.82
CA ALA A 804 16.58 -23.52 3.43
C ALA A 804 15.98 -24.60 4.33
N GLU A 805 15.74 -25.79 3.78
CA GLU A 805 15.16 -26.90 4.53
C GLU A 805 15.78 -28.25 4.13
N ILE A 806 15.87 -29.14 5.12
CA ILE A 806 16.22 -30.55 4.99
C ILE A 806 15.03 -31.37 5.49
N GLU A 807 14.44 -32.16 4.60
CA GLU A 807 13.30 -33.03 4.93
C GLU A 807 13.70 -34.50 4.91
N PHE A 808 13.26 -35.25 5.91
CA PHE A 808 13.37 -36.71 5.91
C PHE A 808 11.97 -37.33 6.06
N LEU A 809 11.59 -38.20 5.12
CA LEU A 809 10.21 -38.65 4.92
C LEU A 809 10.11 -40.19 4.96
N LYS A 810 8.91 -40.74 5.23
CA LYS A 810 8.64 -42.19 5.27
C LYS A 810 8.45 -42.86 3.90
N ASP A 811 8.44 -42.05 2.82
CA ASP A 811 7.87 -42.25 1.48
C ASP A 811 6.43 -41.76 1.32
#